data_AF-A0A8J9Y553-F1
#
_entry.id   AF-A0A8J9Y553-F1
#
_cell.length_a   1.000
_cell.length_b   1.000
_cell.length_c   1.000
_cell.angle_alpha   90.00
_cell.angle_beta   90.00
_cell.angle_gamma   90.00
#
_symmetry.space_group_name_H-M   'P 1'
#
loop_
_entity.id
_entity.type
_entity.pdbx_description
1 polymer ?
#
loop_
_entity_poly.entity_id
_entity_poly.type
_entity_poly.pdbx_seq_one_letter_code
_entity_poly.pdbx_strand_id
1 'polypeptide(L)'
;MAPLVIEGSTLGQKHRSYNNIVNDAIKDKLNQEVADINYEESDLDNLFKIDIACKNRNVEYILKILKGADMLYISRAIKRSTWLITDPQYAYIVNPTYLFTELFPQMTSKAINKFILHIRLNLKDEKRVEEFFNYYKEQDLQTAFKWLPHCSTKFIENVIEKNADNIPNRLLTRLCDKSISFLVIFFKHSKNYYKNEILSSTMFLLRNNAEKYLDIVEGNLDKNNHYFKPKFTKIIMTKCGDRIKKNFELYANTIHIPTFAKFIKKEESKDFILKHINNAKLKSLFTYDKIKPLINRLPLENRFELVKEIFIDKKYKEEQNDDDDMEFEDDIVGFGARFACSAIAIPKKKNIYSWYLYAPFNTAFAQLKKIIHKESNPTERLGMFGVLLSCAKNNKQDIYTLLKYYRENHINEPFKFKIQFVNHLLRTTTMHTFDKVAWGYLNDLFISMEVYTESGNQENVQSCIKSIILYKVIHDEVVPEIIEKKFEFDTCKEYEKKITQEENKKVFSYLFKHITLKIEQDIKDQKKFTETADVLENILRLLLDWKRELQDFPQILQKIKEIINLKRVNSWDYDITKLYNIKKSWRKLLFAESILLNPNQEACINALKHGPEVLETYKTEVAVICLSNNLHIDQFLKKIRIYWPASLLNYYKTIFFNNFNQRIKHKALTSGLCTLLSQNELLSLVNKYVPTEGKIDWTQHDEIELSLRKHIATRLHLARPQPSLAIALSYAKGDYVQYILPSLNAILYNMSCSYASENIKKLLDAPVSLQKHGIRISSKKLKNKELTQLYSDIWKLNKNSTIRSVLFCETFNILCKERDQDTIKIIWELLSMFIDNLTSEENQNIYNKLSKVREVPECVRGEFWMKSNKFLNSLPTNDNCNTLIKELQHALPEVLEFLEDDFITGMLLESLDKKISTGNYDRSELVAHFIWLSKSEDLQIRRYKKVLVPILERSFALWDTKHQDKYFVRSNLHNICKYFCTLFNIMFLDKNMNIPIAVLSDMMDKIQSNLPLHENYVLLLRLKLTITICKIVSNVVNTKKDIIVKINQSVFQSYDKWQQLYKEAALDIGRDCAKYLRNDVQSIYPTVYNVFAKVLYDVCTDLLVGVINILLIQKAILESKDFVEGHLLVLQILRMQVYYQDEVKKLETELLDEIQKHPSEEVKIHYWHYWQEYKINNN
;
A
#
# COMPACT_ATOMS: atom_id res chain seq x y z
N MET A 1 6.30 16.77 -54.83
CA MET A 1 5.40 17.89 -54.45
C MET A 1 6.23 18.94 -53.75
N ALA A 2 5.87 20.23 -53.86
CA ALA A 2 6.50 21.26 -53.05
C ALA A 2 6.21 21.00 -51.54
N PRO A 3 7.14 21.29 -50.62
CA PRO A 3 6.93 21.05 -49.19
C PRO A 3 5.72 21.82 -48.66
N LEU A 4 4.91 21.20 -47.80
CA LEU A 4 3.74 21.84 -47.22
C LEU A 4 4.15 23.02 -46.33
N VAL A 5 3.73 24.23 -46.71
CA VAL A 5 3.94 25.45 -45.92
C VAL A 5 2.67 25.77 -45.14
N ILE A 6 2.80 25.90 -43.82
CA ILE A 6 1.69 26.28 -42.92
C ILE A 6 1.86 27.71 -42.39
N GLU A 7 0.80 28.49 -42.53
CA GLU A 7 0.77 29.90 -42.12
C GLU A 7 0.56 30.08 -40.60
N GLY A 8 0.88 31.27 -40.11
CA GLY A 8 0.69 31.67 -38.71
C GLY A 8 2.00 31.78 -37.92
N SER A 9 2.03 32.73 -36.97
CA SER A 9 3.19 32.94 -36.11
C SER A 9 3.18 31.99 -34.92
N THR A 10 2.03 31.82 -34.26
CA THR A 10 1.89 30.96 -33.06
C THR A 10 1.61 29.49 -33.40
N LEU A 11 1.91 28.59 -32.46
CA LEU A 11 1.57 27.16 -32.57
C LEU A 11 0.06 26.94 -32.83
N GLY A 12 -0.79 27.75 -32.17
CA GLY A 12 -2.23 27.67 -32.32
C GLY A 12 -2.71 28.04 -33.72
N GLN A 13 -2.15 29.12 -34.30
CA GLN A 13 -2.46 29.53 -35.66
C GLN A 13 -1.96 28.50 -36.68
N LYS A 14 -0.73 28.00 -36.53
CA LYS A 14 -0.17 26.94 -37.38
C LYS A 14 -1.01 25.67 -37.38
N HIS A 15 -1.47 25.24 -36.20
CA HIS A 15 -2.41 24.11 -36.10
C HIS A 15 -3.74 24.38 -36.83
N ARG A 16 -4.28 25.60 -36.74
CA ARG A 16 -5.53 25.98 -37.44
C ARG A 16 -5.32 25.99 -38.96
N SER A 17 -4.25 26.62 -39.44
CA SER A 17 -3.87 26.64 -40.86
C SER A 17 -3.72 25.21 -41.40
N TYR A 18 -2.95 24.36 -40.72
CA TYR A 18 -2.81 22.94 -41.09
C TYR A 18 -4.17 22.20 -41.16
N ASN A 19 -5.04 22.37 -40.17
CA ASN A 19 -6.35 21.71 -40.17
C ASN A 19 -7.25 22.22 -41.31
N ASN A 20 -7.17 23.51 -41.67
CA ASN A 20 -7.91 24.06 -42.80
C ASN A 20 -7.45 23.41 -44.10
N ILE A 21 -6.14 23.35 -44.35
CA ILE A 21 -5.55 22.68 -45.52
C ILE A 21 -6.01 21.23 -45.63
N VAL A 22 -5.99 20.47 -44.53
CA VAL A 22 -6.49 19.08 -44.51
C VAL A 22 -7.98 19.02 -44.86
N ASN A 23 -8.80 19.91 -44.32
CA ASN A 23 -10.24 19.91 -44.58
C ASN A 23 -10.57 20.31 -46.03
N ASP A 24 -9.83 21.26 -46.60
CA ASP A 24 -10.03 21.72 -47.97
C ASP A 24 -9.65 20.63 -48.98
N ALA A 25 -8.50 19.97 -48.78
CA ALA A 25 -8.10 18.82 -49.60
C ALA A 25 -9.13 17.65 -49.59
N ILE A 26 -9.86 17.47 -48.49
CA ILE A 26 -10.94 16.46 -48.40
C ILE A 26 -12.19 16.91 -49.17
N LYS A 27 -12.56 18.20 -49.08
CA LYS A 27 -13.72 18.75 -49.79
C LYS A 27 -13.55 18.67 -51.30
N ASP A 28 -12.33 18.91 -51.77
CA ASP A 28 -12.00 18.89 -53.20
C ASP A 28 -11.99 17.47 -53.81
N LYS A 29 -12.34 16.44 -53.01
CA LYS A 29 -12.37 15.01 -53.41
C LYS A 29 -11.15 14.64 -54.23
N LEU A 30 -9.97 15.05 -53.77
CA LEU A 30 -8.71 14.52 -54.29
C LEU A 30 -8.66 13.03 -53.91
N ASN A 31 -9.28 12.18 -54.74
CA ASN A 31 -9.12 10.73 -54.79
C ASN A 31 -7.72 10.39 -55.30
N GLN A 32 -6.71 11.06 -54.78
CA GLN A 32 -5.33 10.79 -55.08
C GLN A 32 -4.91 9.57 -54.26
N GLU A 33 -4.28 8.60 -54.92
CA GLU A 33 -3.51 7.58 -54.21
C GLU A 33 -2.56 8.28 -53.24
N VAL A 34 -2.74 8.00 -51.95
CA VAL A 34 -1.89 8.60 -50.92
C VAL A 34 -0.55 7.91 -50.99
N ALA A 35 0.46 8.64 -51.46
CA ALA A 35 1.83 8.13 -51.52
C ALA A 35 2.32 7.65 -50.14
N ASP A 36 3.23 6.70 -50.18
CA ASP A 36 3.87 6.18 -48.97
C ASP A 36 4.62 7.27 -48.18
N ILE A 37 4.88 6.95 -46.92
CA ILE A 37 5.71 7.79 -46.04
C ILE A 37 7.11 7.89 -46.62
N ASN A 38 7.59 9.12 -46.75
CA ASN A 38 8.95 9.41 -47.16
C ASN A 38 9.64 10.19 -46.04
N TYR A 39 10.67 9.60 -45.42
CA TYR A 39 11.38 10.22 -44.29
C TYR A 39 12.30 11.38 -44.70
N GLU A 40 12.45 11.64 -45.99
CA GLU A 40 13.10 12.84 -46.53
C GLU A 40 12.15 14.04 -46.66
N GLU A 41 10.84 13.81 -46.66
CA GLU A 41 9.84 14.87 -46.59
C GLU A 41 9.66 15.38 -45.16
N SER A 42 9.04 16.55 -45.01
CA SER A 42 8.82 17.12 -43.68
C SER A 42 7.83 16.28 -42.86
N ASP A 43 7.91 16.36 -41.52
CA ASP A 43 6.93 15.72 -40.63
C ASP A 43 5.49 16.21 -40.98
N LEU A 44 5.32 17.43 -41.51
CA LEU A 44 4.01 17.97 -41.91
C LEU A 44 3.42 17.27 -43.14
N ASP A 45 4.24 17.02 -44.16
CA ASP A 45 3.82 16.35 -45.41
C ASP A 45 3.32 14.94 -45.09
N ASN A 46 4.11 14.20 -44.31
CA ASN A 46 3.76 12.85 -43.89
C ASN A 46 2.52 12.82 -42.99
N LEU A 47 2.38 13.79 -42.07
CA LEU A 47 1.17 13.91 -41.25
C LEU A 47 -0.06 14.22 -42.10
N PHE A 48 0.08 15.07 -43.13
CA PHE A 48 -0.99 15.41 -44.07
C PHE A 48 -1.47 14.16 -44.81
N LYS A 49 -0.56 13.37 -45.38
CA LYS A 49 -0.86 12.07 -46.01
C LYS A 49 -1.67 11.15 -45.08
N ILE A 50 -1.22 11.00 -43.83
CA ILE A 50 -1.91 10.16 -42.81
C ILE A 50 -3.31 10.70 -42.51
N ASP A 51 -3.45 12.01 -42.34
CA ASP A 51 -4.74 12.62 -42.00
C ASP A 51 -5.76 12.47 -43.14
N ILE A 52 -5.32 12.65 -44.40
CA ILE A 52 -6.16 12.40 -45.59
C ILE A 52 -6.56 10.92 -45.67
N ALA A 53 -5.61 9.99 -45.53
CA ALA A 53 -5.91 8.55 -45.53
C ALA A 53 -6.88 8.15 -44.41
N CYS A 54 -6.73 8.70 -43.20
CA CYS A 54 -7.65 8.46 -42.08
C CYS A 54 -9.06 8.99 -42.34
N LYS A 55 -9.18 10.13 -43.03
CA LYS A 55 -10.46 10.75 -43.37
C LYS A 55 -11.18 10.03 -44.52
N ASN A 56 -10.43 9.59 -45.52
CA ASN A 56 -10.92 8.77 -46.63
C ASN A 56 -11.12 7.30 -46.26
N ARG A 57 -10.84 6.92 -45.01
CA ARG A 57 -10.93 5.55 -44.49
C ARG A 57 -10.14 4.52 -45.29
N ASN A 58 -8.97 4.88 -45.80
CA ASN A 58 -8.07 3.95 -46.46
C ASN A 58 -7.46 2.98 -45.43
N VAL A 59 -8.12 1.84 -45.22
CA VAL A 59 -7.76 0.84 -44.21
C VAL A 59 -6.36 0.28 -44.46
N GLU A 60 -6.04 -0.08 -45.69
CA GLU A 60 -4.76 -0.69 -46.04
C GLU A 60 -3.58 0.23 -45.72
N TYR A 61 -3.69 1.50 -46.11
CA TYR A 61 -2.69 2.52 -45.78
C TYR A 61 -2.51 2.66 -44.27
N ILE A 62 -3.61 2.74 -43.51
CA ILE A 62 -3.55 2.86 -42.05
C ILE A 62 -2.87 1.65 -41.42
N LEU A 63 -3.21 0.43 -41.85
CA LEU A 63 -2.58 -0.79 -41.36
C LEU A 63 -1.08 -0.80 -41.66
N LYS A 64 -0.66 -0.32 -42.84
CA LYS A 64 0.76 -0.13 -43.19
C LYS A 64 1.44 0.86 -42.25
N ILE A 65 0.81 2.00 -41.94
CA ILE A 65 1.35 2.99 -40.98
C ILE A 65 1.48 2.39 -39.58
N LEU A 66 0.51 1.59 -39.12
CA LEU A 66 0.56 0.95 -37.80
C LEU A 66 1.75 -0.01 -37.66
N LYS A 67 2.17 -0.65 -38.76
CA LYS A 67 3.36 -1.51 -38.85
C LYS A 67 4.69 -0.74 -38.95
N GLY A 68 4.64 0.59 -39.07
CA GLY A 68 5.84 1.44 -39.20
C GLY A 68 6.68 1.54 -37.92
N ALA A 69 7.78 2.29 -38.01
CA ALA A 69 8.74 2.50 -36.91
C ALA A 69 8.60 3.87 -36.20
N ASP A 70 7.99 4.89 -36.82
CA ASP A 70 7.87 6.22 -36.23
C ASP A 70 6.58 6.39 -35.40
N MET A 71 6.76 6.52 -34.09
CA MET A 71 5.65 6.71 -33.16
C MET A 71 4.86 8.01 -33.36
N LEU A 72 5.37 9.06 -34.00
CA LEU A 72 4.55 10.24 -34.35
C LEU A 72 3.45 9.85 -35.32
N TYR A 73 3.83 9.17 -36.41
CA TYR A 73 2.95 8.76 -37.50
C TYR A 73 1.95 7.71 -37.03
N ILE A 74 2.42 6.67 -36.34
CA ILE A 74 1.57 5.64 -35.73
C ILE A 74 0.56 6.27 -34.77
N SER A 75 1.03 7.17 -33.90
CA SER A 75 0.15 7.84 -32.93
C SER A 75 -0.89 8.72 -33.60
N ARG A 76 -0.55 9.38 -34.72
CA ARG A 76 -1.49 10.19 -35.49
C ARG A 76 -2.55 9.30 -36.12
N ALA A 77 -2.14 8.23 -36.79
CA ALA A 77 -3.03 7.25 -37.41
C ALA A 77 -4.02 6.69 -36.37
N ILE A 78 -3.53 6.10 -35.27
CA ILE A 78 -4.37 5.56 -34.19
C ILE A 78 -5.41 6.58 -33.71
N LYS A 79 -5.00 7.83 -33.48
CA LYS A 79 -5.89 8.87 -32.94
C LYS A 79 -6.96 9.32 -33.95
N ARG A 80 -6.62 9.32 -35.25
CA ARG A 80 -7.51 9.80 -36.33
C ARG A 80 -8.38 8.69 -36.90
N SER A 81 -8.03 7.43 -36.70
CA SER A 81 -8.78 6.26 -37.16
C SER A 81 -9.65 5.62 -36.07
N THR A 82 -10.21 6.39 -35.13
CA THR A 82 -11.11 5.84 -34.09
C THR A 82 -12.30 5.06 -34.68
N TRP A 83 -12.73 5.40 -35.89
CA TRP A 83 -13.74 4.66 -36.64
C TRP A 83 -13.38 3.18 -36.87
N LEU A 84 -12.09 2.84 -36.96
CA LEU A 84 -11.63 1.44 -37.08
C LEU A 84 -12.02 0.59 -35.86
N ILE A 85 -12.24 1.25 -34.72
CA ILE A 85 -12.64 0.60 -33.46
C ILE A 85 -14.15 0.65 -33.30
N THR A 86 -14.76 1.82 -33.52
CA THR A 86 -16.16 2.08 -33.16
C THR A 86 -17.16 1.63 -34.21
N ASP A 87 -16.77 1.55 -35.49
CA ASP A 87 -17.67 1.19 -36.59
C ASP A 87 -17.71 -0.34 -36.76
N PRO A 88 -18.89 -0.99 -36.68
CA PRO A 88 -19.02 -2.45 -36.74
C PRO A 88 -18.43 -3.09 -38.00
N GLN A 89 -18.44 -2.39 -39.14
CA GLN A 89 -17.94 -2.96 -40.41
C GLN A 89 -16.45 -3.33 -40.35
N TYR A 90 -15.66 -2.76 -39.43
CA TYR A 90 -14.24 -3.07 -39.25
C TYR A 90 -13.95 -3.98 -38.04
N ALA A 91 -14.97 -4.60 -37.45
CA ALA A 91 -14.80 -5.50 -36.30
C ALA A 91 -13.89 -6.70 -36.62
N TYR A 92 -13.83 -7.14 -37.88
CA TYR A 92 -12.93 -8.20 -38.35
C TYR A 92 -11.43 -7.84 -38.25
N ILE A 93 -11.09 -6.55 -38.09
CA ILE A 93 -9.72 -6.07 -37.89
C ILE A 93 -9.43 -5.89 -36.41
N VAL A 94 -10.36 -5.28 -35.66
CA VAL A 94 -10.21 -4.99 -34.23
C VAL A 94 -10.96 -6.04 -33.41
N ASN A 95 -10.37 -7.24 -33.39
CA ASN A 95 -10.72 -8.37 -32.52
C ASN A 95 -9.42 -9.06 -32.05
N PRO A 96 -9.45 -9.84 -30.96
CA PRO A 96 -8.25 -10.48 -30.44
C PRO A 96 -7.51 -11.32 -31.50
N THR A 97 -8.21 -12.18 -32.24
CA THR A 97 -7.59 -13.10 -33.20
C THR A 97 -6.75 -12.36 -34.23
N TYR A 98 -7.34 -11.47 -35.02
CA TYR A 98 -6.61 -10.74 -36.07
C TYR A 98 -5.48 -9.88 -35.49
N LEU A 99 -5.72 -9.22 -34.36
CA LEU A 99 -4.71 -8.35 -33.76
C LEU A 99 -3.47 -9.15 -33.32
N PHE A 100 -3.64 -10.28 -32.65
CA PHE A 100 -2.52 -11.05 -32.12
C PHE A 100 -1.82 -11.94 -33.15
N THR A 101 -2.53 -12.41 -34.18
CA THR A 101 -1.93 -13.29 -35.21
C THR A 101 -1.38 -12.53 -36.41
N GLU A 102 -2.06 -11.47 -36.88
CA GLU A 102 -1.69 -10.77 -38.12
C GLU A 102 -1.00 -9.44 -37.87
N LEU A 103 -1.58 -8.58 -37.02
CA LEU A 103 -1.16 -7.18 -36.94
C LEU A 103 -0.03 -6.95 -35.93
N PHE A 104 -0.20 -7.37 -34.67
CA PHE A 104 0.76 -7.13 -33.59
C PHE A 104 2.14 -7.73 -33.82
N PRO A 105 2.32 -8.91 -34.45
CA PRO A 105 3.66 -9.42 -34.75
C PRO A 105 4.51 -8.45 -35.59
N GLN A 106 3.85 -7.64 -36.42
CA GLN A 106 4.46 -6.64 -37.30
C GLN A 106 4.56 -5.24 -36.66
N MET A 107 3.85 -4.98 -35.56
CA MET A 107 3.87 -3.70 -34.86
C MET A 107 4.98 -3.61 -33.82
N THR A 108 5.49 -2.40 -33.58
CA THR A 108 6.41 -2.12 -32.47
C THR A 108 5.71 -2.26 -31.11
N SER A 109 6.44 -2.63 -30.05
CA SER A 109 5.85 -2.79 -28.70
C SER A 109 5.14 -1.52 -28.21
N LYS A 110 5.71 -0.33 -28.49
CA LYS A 110 5.07 0.95 -28.13
C LYS A 110 3.79 1.20 -28.93
N ALA A 111 3.75 0.80 -30.20
CA ALA A 111 2.56 0.91 -31.03
C ALA A 111 1.44 0.00 -30.52
N ILE A 112 1.75 -1.27 -30.18
CA ILE A 112 0.78 -2.21 -29.60
C ILE A 112 0.16 -1.64 -28.32
N ASN A 113 1.01 -1.23 -27.37
CA ASN A 113 0.55 -0.66 -26.09
C ASN A 113 -0.36 0.56 -26.28
N LYS A 114 0.01 1.44 -27.23
CA LYS A 114 -0.80 2.62 -27.55
C LYS A 114 -2.11 2.24 -28.22
N PHE A 115 -2.09 1.27 -29.14
CA PHE A 115 -3.28 0.86 -29.87
C PHE A 115 -4.27 0.12 -28.96
N ILE A 116 -3.80 -0.84 -28.14
CA ILE A 116 -4.64 -1.50 -27.12
C ILE A 116 -5.24 -0.51 -26.14
N LEU A 117 -4.47 0.47 -25.66
CA LEU A 117 -5.02 1.52 -24.80
C LEU A 117 -6.10 2.33 -25.53
N HIS A 118 -5.88 2.68 -26.79
CA HIS A 118 -6.86 3.41 -27.59
C HIS A 118 -8.12 2.57 -27.84
N ILE A 119 -7.99 1.26 -28.12
CA ILE A 119 -9.12 0.33 -28.22
C ILE A 119 -9.91 0.31 -26.91
N ARG A 120 -9.26 0.09 -25.77
CA ARG A 120 -9.92 0.06 -24.46
C ARG A 120 -10.67 1.35 -24.11
N LEU A 121 -10.14 2.49 -24.51
CA LEU A 121 -10.77 3.79 -24.25
C LEU A 121 -11.99 4.04 -25.14
N ASN A 122 -12.03 3.51 -26.36
CA ASN A 122 -13.05 3.85 -27.37
C ASN A 122 -14.03 2.71 -27.70
N LEU A 123 -13.68 1.44 -27.50
CA LEU A 123 -14.58 0.30 -27.72
C LEU A 123 -15.61 0.25 -26.58
N LYS A 124 -16.90 0.35 -26.94
CA LYS A 124 -18.04 0.32 -26.01
C LYS A 124 -19.04 -0.81 -26.29
N ASP A 125 -18.86 -1.53 -27.39
CA ASP A 125 -19.67 -2.72 -27.70
C ASP A 125 -19.37 -3.82 -26.68
N GLU A 126 -20.37 -4.21 -25.89
CA GLU A 126 -20.17 -5.12 -24.75
C GLU A 126 -19.67 -6.50 -25.21
N LYS A 127 -20.19 -7.03 -26.32
CA LYS A 127 -19.79 -8.36 -26.84
C LYS A 127 -18.32 -8.37 -27.26
N ARG A 128 -17.90 -7.36 -28.02
CA ARG A 128 -16.50 -7.24 -28.48
C ARG A 128 -15.55 -7.00 -27.31
N VAL A 129 -15.96 -6.24 -26.29
CA VAL A 129 -15.14 -6.07 -25.07
C VAL A 129 -15.01 -7.38 -24.31
N GLU A 130 -16.08 -8.17 -24.23
CA GLU A 130 -16.09 -9.50 -23.60
C GLU A 130 -15.19 -10.49 -24.35
N GLU A 131 -15.09 -10.43 -25.68
CA GLU A 131 -14.10 -11.20 -26.47
C GLU A 131 -12.66 -10.91 -26.03
N PHE A 132 -12.29 -9.63 -25.86
CA PHE A 132 -10.98 -9.26 -25.32
C PHE A 132 -10.79 -9.74 -23.89
N PHE A 133 -11.81 -9.64 -23.04
CA PHE A 133 -11.74 -10.16 -21.69
C PHE A 133 -11.44 -11.66 -21.69
N ASN A 134 -12.20 -12.45 -22.45
CA ASN A 134 -12.06 -13.90 -22.52
C ASN A 134 -10.69 -14.31 -23.07
N TYR A 135 -10.21 -13.64 -24.12
CA TYR A 135 -8.87 -13.87 -24.66
C TYR A 135 -7.77 -13.67 -23.59
N TYR A 136 -7.83 -12.56 -22.84
CA TYR A 136 -6.82 -12.29 -21.81
C TYR A 136 -7.02 -13.12 -20.54
N LYS A 137 -8.23 -13.60 -20.25
CA LYS A 137 -8.55 -14.35 -19.03
C LYS A 137 -7.70 -15.62 -18.91
N GLU A 138 -7.45 -16.28 -20.02
CA GLU A 138 -6.65 -17.51 -20.09
C GLU A 138 -5.15 -17.25 -19.89
N GLN A 139 -4.67 -16.05 -20.24
CA GLN A 139 -3.25 -15.69 -20.19
C GLN A 139 -2.86 -14.92 -18.92
N ASP A 140 -3.58 -13.85 -18.61
CA ASP A 140 -3.34 -12.96 -17.47
C ASP A 140 -4.67 -12.34 -17.01
N LEU A 141 -5.21 -12.90 -15.92
CA LEU A 141 -6.45 -12.45 -15.31
C LEU A 141 -6.40 -10.95 -14.90
N GLN A 142 -5.24 -10.44 -14.48
CA GLN A 142 -5.11 -9.02 -14.12
C GLN A 142 -5.19 -8.10 -15.33
N THR A 143 -4.71 -8.56 -16.49
CA THR A 143 -4.90 -7.85 -17.76
C THR A 143 -6.31 -8.02 -18.30
N ALA A 144 -6.97 -9.16 -18.09
CA ALA A 144 -8.38 -9.33 -18.44
C ALA A 144 -9.29 -8.32 -17.69
N PHE A 145 -9.07 -8.14 -16.38
CA PHE A 145 -9.84 -7.19 -15.56
C PHE A 145 -9.85 -5.75 -16.06
N LYS A 146 -8.84 -5.35 -16.84
CA LYS A 146 -8.76 -4.04 -17.47
C LYS A 146 -9.87 -3.76 -18.50
N TRP A 147 -10.59 -4.78 -18.95
CA TRP A 147 -11.69 -4.71 -19.92
C TRP A 147 -13.09 -4.71 -19.27
N LEU A 148 -13.21 -5.19 -18.03
CA LEU A 148 -14.48 -5.29 -17.31
C LEU A 148 -15.36 -4.03 -17.30
N PRO A 149 -14.84 -2.79 -17.18
CA PRO A 149 -15.69 -1.60 -17.08
C PRO A 149 -16.66 -1.39 -18.26
N HIS A 150 -16.42 -2.03 -19.41
CA HIS A 150 -17.24 -1.93 -20.61
C HIS A 150 -17.93 -3.24 -21.00
N CYS A 151 -17.85 -4.28 -20.17
CA CYS A 151 -18.65 -5.51 -20.34
C CYS A 151 -20.10 -5.30 -19.90
N SER A 152 -20.98 -6.23 -20.29
CA SER A 152 -22.36 -6.26 -19.82
C SER A 152 -22.44 -6.47 -18.31
N THR A 153 -23.50 -5.96 -17.67
CA THR A 153 -23.71 -6.10 -16.23
C THR A 153 -23.71 -7.58 -15.80
N LYS A 154 -24.44 -8.43 -16.53
CA LYS A 154 -24.51 -9.88 -16.26
C LYS A 154 -23.14 -10.56 -16.35
N PHE A 155 -22.31 -10.15 -17.31
CA PHE A 155 -20.95 -10.68 -17.43
C PHE A 155 -20.07 -10.27 -16.24
N ILE A 156 -20.13 -8.99 -15.83
CA ILE A 156 -19.38 -8.49 -14.67
C ILE A 156 -19.80 -9.22 -13.39
N GLU A 157 -21.09 -9.44 -13.17
CA GLU A 157 -21.63 -10.18 -12.01
C GLU A 157 -21.02 -11.59 -11.95
N ASN A 158 -21.06 -12.33 -13.06
CA ASN A 158 -20.46 -13.67 -13.17
C ASN A 158 -18.95 -13.68 -12.91
N VAL A 159 -18.23 -12.64 -13.34
CA VAL A 159 -16.78 -12.55 -13.11
C VAL A 159 -16.47 -12.26 -11.65
N ILE A 160 -17.21 -11.36 -11.00
CA ILE A 160 -17.05 -11.06 -9.57
C ILE A 160 -17.37 -12.29 -8.73
N GLU A 161 -18.46 -13.00 -9.03
CA GLU A 161 -18.86 -14.21 -8.31
C GLU A 161 -17.73 -15.26 -8.28
N LYS A 162 -17.05 -15.45 -9.42
CA LYS A 162 -15.98 -16.45 -9.56
C LYS A 162 -14.61 -15.99 -9.06
N ASN A 163 -14.33 -14.69 -9.05
CA ASN A 163 -12.98 -14.15 -8.86
C ASN A 163 -12.91 -12.98 -7.86
N ALA A 164 -13.86 -12.90 -6.91
CA ALA A 164 -14.01 -11.74 -6.03
C ALA A 164 -12.68 -11.32 -5.38
N ASP A 165 -11.92 -12.25 -4.83
CA ASP A 165 -10.69 -11.98 -4.09
C ASP A 165 -9.51 -11.54 -4.98
N ASN A 166 -9.59 -11.73 -6.29
CA ASN A 166 -8.55 -11.34 -7.25
C ASN A 166 -8.77 -9.95 -7.84
N ILE A 167 -9.96 -9.36 -7.69
CA ILE A 167 -10.32 -8.07 -8.30
C ILE A 167 -9.68 -6.92 -7.54
N PRO A 168 -8.90 -6.03 -8.20
CA PRO A 168 -8.31 -4.87 -7.53
C PRO A 168 -9.35 -3.90 -6.95
N ASN A 169 -9.16 -3.44 -5.71
CA ASN A 169 -10.10 -2.54 -5.00
C ASN A 169 -10.48 -1.28 -5.81
N ARG A 170 -9.51 -0.68 -6.51
CA ARG A 170 -9.74 0.50 -7.37
C ARG A 170 -10.67 0.19 -8.55
N LEU A 171 -10.54 -1.00 -9.13
CA LEU A 171 -11.40 -1.44 -10.22
C LEU A 171 -12.80 -1.72 -9.69
N LEU A 172 -12.93 -2.48 -8.61
CA LEU A 172 -14.23 -2.76 -7.99
C LEU A 172 -15.00 -1.47 -7.67
N THR A 173 -14.32 -0.49 -7.06
CA THR A 173 -14.91 0.83 -6.76
C THR A 173 -15.51 1.48 -8.01
N ARG A 174 -14.80 1.44 -9.13
CA ARG A 174 -15.27 1.97 -10.43
C ARG A 174 -16.38 1.14 -11.04
N LEU A 175 -16.37 -0.18 -10.86
CA LEU A 175 -17.48 -1.03 -11.30
C LEU A 175 -18.74 -0.68 -10.51
N CYS A 176 -18.63 -0.48 -9.21
CA CYS A 176 -19.75 -0.11 -8.35
C CYS A 176 -20.43 1.21 -8.77
N ASP A 177 -19.71 2.14 -9.41
CA ASP A 177 -20.34 3.33 -10.05
C ASP A 177 -21.44 2.94 -11.07
N LYS A 178 -21.28 1.81 -11.76
CA LYS A 178 -22.25 1.28 -12.75
C LYS A 178 -23.41 0.54 -12.09
N SER A 179 -23.16 -0.27 -11.04
CA SER A 179 -24.21 -0.99 -10.31
C SER A 179 -23.79 -1.34 -8.88
N ILE A 180 -24.70 -1.14 -7.92
CA ILE A 180 -24.50 -1.63 -6.54
C ILE A 180 -24.55 -3.16 -6.44
N SER A 181 -25.17 -3.86 -7.40
CA SER A 181 -25.22 -5.34 -7.39
C SER A 181 -23.83 -5.97 -7.32
N PHE A 182 -22.84 -5.33 -7.95
CA PHE A 182 -21.44 -5.77 -7.91
C PHE A 182 -20.85 -5.74 -6.49
N LEU A 183 -21.20 -4.72 -5.69
CA LEU A 183 -20.79 -4.64 -4.29
C LEU A 183 -21.45 -5.75 -3.47
N VAL A 184 -22.75 -6.00 -3.71
CA VAL A 184 -23.50 -7.07 -3.02
C VAL A 184 -22.88 -8.44 -3.31
N ILE A 185 -22.65 -8.76 -4.58
CA ILE A 185 -22.05 -10.04 -4.99
C ILE A 185 -20.63 -10.17 -4.44
N PHE A 186 -19.83 -9.10 -4.51
CA PHE A 186 -18.50 -9.09 -3.93
C PHE A 186 -18.53 -9.43 -2.44
N PHE A 187 -19.39 -8.78 -1.65
CA PHE A 187 -19.47 -9.05 -0.21
C PHE A 187 -19.97 -10.46 0.13
N LYS A 188 -20.82 -11.03 -0.74
CA LYS A 188 -21.33 -12.41 -0.63
C LYS A 188 -20.27 -13.47 -0.93
N HIS A 189 -19.37 -13.22 -1.89
CA HIS A 189 -18.41 -14.22 -2.37
C HIS A 189 -16.96 -13.97 -1.95
N SER A 190 -16.60 -12.75 -1.53
CA SER A 190 -15.24 -12.42 -1.12
C SER A 190 -14.93 -12.92 0.28
N LYS A 191 -13.76 -13.56 0.40
CA LYS A 191 -13.12 -13.99 1.64
C LYS A 191 -12.16 -12.94 2.20
N ASN A 192 -12.02 -11.79 1.52
CA ASN A 192 -11.04 -10.77 1.85
C ASN A 192 -11.28 -10.16 3.24
N TYR A 193 -10.23 -10.10 4.06
CA TYR A 193 -10.25 -9.47 5.38
C TYR A 193 -10.36 -7.94 5.30
N TYR A 194 -10.02 -7.31 4.17
CA TYR A 194 -10.00 -5.84 3.96
C TYR A 194 -11.32 -5.23 3.47
N LYS A 195 -12.47 -5.82 3.84
CA LYS A 195 -13.81 -5.32 3.45
C LYS A 195 -14.05 -3.84 3.83
N ASN A 196 -13.40 -3.34 4.89
CA ASN A 196 -13.52 -1.95 5.35
C ASN A 196 -13.05 -0.89 4.35
N GLU A 197 -11.96 -1.16 3.64
CA GLU A 197 -11.42 -0.22 2.66
C GLU A 197 -12.39 -0.05 1.48
N ILE A 198 -13.05 -1.14 1.10
CA ILE A 198 -14.01 -1.19 -0.01
C ILE A 198 -15.30 -0.46 0.37
N LEU A 199 -15.83 -0.65 1.57
CA LEU A 199 -16.94 0.18 2.07
C LEU A 199 -16.53 1.65 2.06
N SER A 200 -15.34 1.97 2.54
CA SER A 200 -14.87 3.37 2.59
C SER A 200 -14.75 4.01 1.20
N SER A 201 -14.28 3.27 0.20
CA SER A 201 -14.16 3.78 -1.17
C SER A 201 -15.50 3.86 -1.92
N THR A 202 -16.51 3.09 -1.51
CA THR A 202 -17.82 2.99 -2.17
C THR A 202 -18.94 3.80 -1.51
N MET A 203 -18.65 4.59 -0.47
CA MET A 203 -19.65 5.45 0.21
C MET A 203 -20.42 6.40 -0.73
N PHE A 204 -19.88 6.73 -1.91
CA PHE A 204 -20.60 7.56 -2.89
C PHE A 204 -21.95 6.94 -3.31
N LEU A 205 -22.10 5.61 -3.21
CA LEU A 205 -23.33 4.87 -3.50
C LEU A 205 -24.49 5.23 -2.58
N LEU A 206 -24.21 5.70 -1.36
CA LEU A 206 -25.24 6.17 -0.41
C LEU A 206 -26.13 7.27 -0.99
N ARG A 207 -25.66 8.00 -2.00
CA ARG A 207 -26.48 9.03 -2.67
C ARG A 207 -27.71 8.45 -3.35
N ASN A 208 -27.61 7.27 -3.95
CA ASN A 208 -28.69 6.69 -4.75
C ASN A 208 -29.21 5.36 -4.19
N ASN A 209 -28.42 4.67 -3.37
CA ASN A 209 -28.70 3.31 -2.89
C ASN A 209 -28.52 3.18 -1.38
N ALA A 210 -28.99 4.17 -0.60
CA ALA A 210 -28.75 4.23 0.84
C ALA A 210 -29.18 2.95 1.58
N GLU A 211 -30.40 2.45 1.34
CA GLU A 211 -30.92 1.26 2.03
C GLU A 211 -30.10 0.01 1.73
N LYS A 212 -29.93 -0.35 0.45
CA LYS A 212 -29.11 -1.49 0.04
C LYS A 212 -27.68 -1.42 0.55
N TYR A 213 -27.11 -0.21 0.62
CA TYR A 213 -25.78 -0.02 1.16
C TYR A 213 -25.74 -0.27 2.68
N LEU A 214 -26.75 0.18 3.42
CA LEU A 214 -26.88 -0.11 4.85
C LEU A 214 -27.11 -1.61 5.11
N ASP A 215 -27.83 -2.33 4.24
CA ASP A 215 -27.98 -3.78 4.35
C ASP A 215 -26.61 -4.50 4.28
N ILE A 216 -25.73 -4.05 3.38
CA ILE A 216 -24.36 -4.58 3.27
C ILE A 216 -23.55 -4.27 4.54
N VAL A 217 -23.67 -3.05 5.06
CA VAL A 217 -22.96 -2.64 6.28
C VAL A 217 -23.43 -3.46 7.47
N GLU A 218 -24.74 -3.54 7.71
CA GLU A 218 -25.35 -4.28 8.82
C GLU A 218 -25.01 -5.77 8.78
N GLY A 219 -24.98 -6.39 7.59
CA GLY A 219 -24.59 -7.79 7.43
C GLY A 219 -23.10 -8.09 7.65
N ASN A 220 -22.27 -7.07 7.94
CA ASN A 220 -20.82 -7.22 8.11
C ASN A 220 -20.27 -6.45 9.34
N LEU A 221 -21.11 -6.11 10.35
CA LEU A 221 -20.71 -5.26 11.48
C LEU A 221 -19.78 -5.94 12.50
N ASP A 222 -19.79 -7.27 12.60
CA ASP A 222 -19.07 -8.00 13.66
C ASP A 222 -17.53 -7.94 13.58
N LYS A 223 -16.96 -7.32 12.54
CA LYS A 223 -15.50 -7.29 12.28
C LYS A 223 -14.94 -5.94 11.81
N ASN A 224 -15.75 -4.86 11.79
CA ASN A 224 -15.49 -3.72 10.91
C ASN A 224 -15.54 -2.32 11.56
N ASN A 225 -14.38 -1.67 11.68
CA ASN A 225 -14.21 -0.25 12.04
C ASN A 225 -14.47 0.68 10.83
N HIS A 226 -15.71 0.77 10.35
CA HIS A 226 -16.09 1.69 9.28
C HIS A 226 -16.60 3.03 9.83
N TYR A 227 -16.14 4.17 9.29
CA TYR A 227 -16.54 5.50 9.78
C TYR A 227 -17.16 6.42 8.70
N PHE A 228 -18.46 6.69 8.79
CA PHE A 228 -19.20 7.64 7.97
C PHE A 228 -18.84 9.09 8.30
N LYS A 229 -18.07 9.71 7.41
CA LYS A 229 -17.74 11.15 7.45
C LYS A 229 -19.01 12.04 7.50
N PRO A 230 -18.90 13.32 7.95
CA PRO A 230 -20.04 14.24 8.11
C PRO A 230 -20.99 14.29 6.91
N LYS A 231 -20.44 14.33 5.70
CA LYS A 231 -21.21 14.38 4.46
C LYS A 231 -22.11 13.15 4.28
N PHE A 232 -21.60 11.96 4.55
CA PHE A 232 -22.33 10.70 4.37
C PHE A 232 -23.30 10.44 5.51
N THR A 233 -22.91 10.79 6.75
CA THR A 233 -23.85 10.79 7.88
C THR A 233 -25.06 11.68 7.58
N LYS A 234 -24.87 12.87 7.00
CA LYS A 234 -26.00 13.74 6.59
C LYS A 234 -26.91 13.05 5.57
N ILE A 235 -26.34 12.39 4.56
CA ILE A 235 -27.11 11.69 3.52
C ILE A 235 -27.94 10.56 4.14
N ILE A 236 -27.30 9.71 4.95
CA ILE A 236 -27.97 8.60 5.63
C ILE A 236 -29.08 9.11 6.54
N MET A 237 -28.83 10.13 7.35
CA MET A 237 -29.86 10.68 8.25
C MET A 237 -31.03 11.33 7.50
N THR A 238 -30.80 11.84 6.29
CA THR A 238 -31.87 12.42 5.47
C THR A 238 -32.73 11.34 4.81
N LYS A 239 -32.15 10.19 4.44
CA LYS A 239 -32.84 9.13 3.70
C LYS A 239 -33.37 7.98 4.56
N CYS A 240 -32.62 7.65 5.61
CA CYS A 240 -32.81 6.46 6.45
C CYS A 240 -32.72 6.82 7.95
N GLY A 241 -33.10 8.05 8.32
CA GLY A 241 -32.93 8.59 9.68
C GLY A 241 -33.58 7.73 10.77
N ASP A 242 -34.79 7.22 10.53
CA ASP A 242 -35.52 6.41 11.52
C ASP A 242 -34.85 5.05 11.74
N ARG A 243 -34.33 4.43 10.68
CA ARG A 243 -33.53 3.18 10.76
C ARG A 243 -32.30 3.38 11.65
N ILE A 244 -31.56 4.47 11.44
CA ILE A 244 -30.38 4.78 12.26
C ILE A 244 -30.74 5.10 13.71
N LYS A 245 -31.81 5.86 13.96
CA LYS A 245 -32.25 6.18 15.34
C LYS A 245 -32.69 4.93 16.10
N LYS A 246 -33.43 4.04 15.44
CA LYS A 246 -33.89 2.77 16.02
C LYS A 246 -32.72 1.84 16.37
N ASN A 247 -31.71 1.80 15.49
CA ASN A 247 -30.55 0.91 15.60
C ASN A 247 -29.28 1.65 16.06
N PHE A 248 -29.40 2.75 16.82
CA PHE A 248 -28.27 3.65 17.09
C PHE A 248 -27.07 2.95 17.74
N GLU A 249 -27.30 1.92 18.56
CA GLU A 249 -26.25 1.10 19.17
C GLU A 249 -25.29 0.47 18.14
N LEU A 250 -25.83 0.02 16.99
CA LEU A 250 -25.03 -0.54 15.89
C LEU A 250 -24.21 0.53 15.16
N TYR A 251 -24.66 1.79 15.22
CA TYR A 251 -24.10 2.89 14.43
C TYR A 251 -23.25 3.88 15.24
N ALA A 252 -23.31 3.85 16.56
CA ALA A 252 -22.73 4.89 17.43
C ALA A 252 -21.22 5.08 17.22
N ASN A 253 -20.51 3.99 16.88
CA ASN A 253 -19.06 4.04 16.59
C ASN A 253 -18.74 4.31 15.12
N THR A 254 -19.74 4.23 14.22
CA THR A 254 -19.54 4.36 12.78
C THR A 254 -20.02 5.70 12.22
N ILE A 255 -20.98 6.39 12.85
CA ILE A 255 -21.49 7.68 12.34
C ILE A 255 -20.77 8.89 12.93
N HIS A 256 -20.74 9.99 12.17
CA HIS A 256 -20.22 11.26 12.68
C HIS A 256 -21.25 11.91 13.62
N ILE A 257 -21.09 11.67 14.93
CA ILE A 257 -21.97 12.14 16.01
C ILE A 257 -22.36 13.62 15.90
N PRO A 258 -21.46 14.58 15.61
CA PRO A 258 -21.87 15.98 15.47
C PRO A 258 -22.82 16.27 14.31
N THR A 259 -22.83 15.44 13.26
CA THR A 259 -23.83 15.55 12.19
C THR A 259 -25.12 14.85 12.58
N PHE A 260 -25.04 13.65 13.16
CA PHE A 260 -26.20 12.93 13.70
C PHE A 260 -27.01 13.80 14.67
N ALA A 261 -26.35 14.47 15.61
CA ALA A 261 -26.99 15.33 16.61
C ALA A 261 -27.87 16.43 15.98
N LYS A 262 -27.54 16.93 14.78
CA LYS A 262 -28.34 17.95 14.07
C LYS A 262 -29.72 17.43 13.62
N PHE A 263 -29.89 16.11 13.49
CA PHE A 263 -31.13 15.43 13.11
C PHE A 263 -31.95 14.94 14.31
N ILE A 264 -31.44 15.13 15.53
CA ILE A 264 -32.19 15.01 16.77
C ILE A 264 -32.84 16.37 17.04
N LYS A 265 -34.15 16.37 17.30
CA LYS A 265 -34.88 17.60 17.67
C LYS A 265 -34.36 18.11 19.03
N LYS A 266 -34.43 19.41 19.27
CA LYS A 266 -33.83 19.99 20.48
C LYS A 266 -34.53 19.46 21.75
N GLU A 267 -35.84 19.26 21.63
CA GLU A 267 -36.76 18.79 22.66
C GLU A 267 -36.50 17.30 22.97
N GLU A 268 -36.19 16.49 21.96
CA GLU A 268 -35.93 15.05 22.08
C GLU A 268 -34.50 14.74 22.59
N SER A 269 -33.59 15.73 22.61
CA SER A 269 -32.18 15.48 22.91
C SER A 269 -31.92 15.09 24.36
N LYS A 270 -32.73 15.58 25.32
CA LYS A 270 -32.60 15.22 26.74
C LYS A 270 -32.98 13.75 26.93
N ASP A 271 -34.14 13.37 26.39
CA ASP A 271 -34.66 12.01 26.47
C ASP A 271 -33.74 11.00 25.76
N PHE A 272 -33.15 11.39 24.62
CA PHE A 272 -32.18 10.55 23.92
C PHE A 272 -30.93 10.27 24.75
N ILE A 273 -30.38 11.28 25.45
CA ILE A 273 -29.20 11.13 26.30
C ILE A 273 -29.55 10.23 27.51
N LEU A 274 -30.68 10.50 28.18
CA LEU A 274 -31.13 9.73 29.34
C LEU A 274 -31.48 8.28 28.99
N LYS A 275 -32.06 8.02 27.81
CA LYS A 275 -32.35 6.66 27.33
C LYS A 275 -31.10 5.79 27.20
N HIS A 276 -29.96 6.38 26.84
CA HIS A 276 -28.75 5.64 26.49
C HIS A 276 -27.64 5.70 27.55
N ILE A 277 -27.82 6.44 28.65
CA ILE A 277 -26.77 6.67 29.67
C ILE A 277 -26.32 5.40 30.38
N ASN A 278 -27.25 4.47 30.64
CA ASN A 278 -26.97 3.19 31.30
C ASN A 278 -26.69 2.06 30.30
N ASN A 279 -26.55 2.36 29.01
CA ASN A 279 -26.29 1.35 28.01
C ASN A 279 -24.80 0.99 27.97
N ALA A 280 -24.45 -0.20 28.44
CA ALA A 280 -23.08 -0.69 28.49
C ALA A 280 -22.34 -0.64 27.14
N LYS A 281 -23.04 -0.91 26.02
CA LYS A 281 -22.46 -0.87 24.66
C LYS A 281 -22.12 0.55 24.20
N LEU A 282 -22.70 1.57 24.83
CA LEU A 282 -22.53 2.98 24.50
C LEU A 282 -21.68 3.75 25.50
N LYS A 283 -21.04 3.09 26.47
CA LYS A 283 -20.21 3.74 27.51
C LYS A 283 -19.20 4.74 26.92
N SER A 284 -18.58 4.39 25.79
CA SER A 284 -17.60 5.27 25.10
C SER A 284 -18.20 6.58 24.57
N LEU A 285 -19.51 6.62 24.25
CA LEU A 285 -20.22 7.82 23.75
C LEU A 285 -20.28 8.93 24.81
N PHE A 286 -20.31 8.58 26.10
CA PHE A 286 -20.47 9.52 27.21
C PHE A 286 -19.16 10.16 27.66
N THR A 287 -18.11 10.05 26.86
CA THR A 287 -16.90 10.88 26.98
C THR A 287 -17.18 12.32 26.53
N TYR A 288 -16.50 13.29 27.13
CA TYR A 288 -16.73 14.72 26.86
C TYR A 288 -16.79 15.05 25.36
N ASP A 289 -15.85 14.55 24.56
CA ASP A 289 -15.76 14.91 23.14
C ASP A 289 -16.88 14.29 22.29
N LYS A 290 -17.30 13.07 22.62
CA LYS A 290 -18.34 12.36 21.86
C LYS A 290 -19.75 12.80 22.25
N ILE A 291 -20.00 13.16 23.51
CA ILE A 291 -21.33 13.58 23.99
C ILE A 291 -21.61 15.07 23.76
N LYS A 292 -20.58 15.92 23.74
CA LYS A 292 -20.68 17.38 23.54
C LYS A 292 -21.61 17.82 22.41
N PRO A 293 -21.60 17.20 21.21
CA PRO A 293 -22.50 17.60 20.13
C PRO A 293 -23.98 17.37 20.44
N LEU A 294 -24.32 16.35 21.22
CA LEU A 294 -25.69 16.07 21.68
C LEU A 294 -26.10 17.07 22.78
N ILE A 295 -25.24 17.34 23.76
CA ILE A 295 -25.48 18.37 24.79
C ILE A 295 -25.74 19.74 24.12
N ASN A 296 -24.98 20.08 23.09
CA ASN A 296 -25.14 21.35 22.36
C ASN A 296 -26.45 21.47 21.57
N ARG A 297 -27.30 20.44 21.52
CA ARG A 297 -28.65 20.53 20.95
C ARG A 297 -29.68 21.04 21.96
N LEU A 298 -29.44 20.86 23.24
CA LEU A 298 -30.33 21.33 24.31
C LEU A 298 -30.42 22.87 24.31
N PRO A 299 -31.55 23.43 24.77
CA PRO A 299 -31.66 24.86 25.12
C PRO A 299 -30.52 25.28 26.05
N LEU A 300 -30.04 26.52 25.90
CA LEU A 300 -28.85 27.00 26.64
C LEU A 300 -29.08 26.94 28.16
N GLU A 301 -30.30 27.22 28.61
CA GLU A 301 -30.69 27.22 30.02
C GLU A 301 -30.57 25.82 30.65
N ASN A 302 -30.84 24.77 29.87
CA ASN A 302 -30.95 23.39 30.37
C ASN A 302 -29.64 22.58 30.28
N ARG A 303 -28.61 23.11 29.60
CA ARG A 303 -27.36 22.37 29.36
C ARG A 303 -26.59 22.13 30.64
N PHE A 304 -26.43 23.17 31.46
CA PHE A 304 -25.62 23.08 32.67
C PHE A 304 -26.29 22.18 33.70
N GLU A 305 -27.60 22.28 33.86
CA GLU A 305 -28.37 21.43 34.78
C GLU A 305 -28.17 19.95 34.45
N LEU A 306 -28.40 19.54 33.20
CA LEU A 306 -28.21 18.14 32.79
C LEU A 306 -26.75 17.66 32.94
N VAL A 307 -25.79 18.49 32.54
CA VAL A 307 -24.36 18.16 32.69
C VAL A 307 -23.97 18.04 34.16
N LYS A 308 -24.51 18.92 35.01
CA LYS A 308 -24.28 18.89 36.44
C LYS A 308 -24.84 17.59 37.00
N GLU A 309 -26.08 17.22 36.69
CA GLU A 309 -26.69 15.96 37.17
C GLU A 309 -25.93 14.71 36.74
N ILE A 310 -25.49 14.64 35.48
CA ILE A 310 -24.86 13.45 34.91
C ILE A 310 -23.38 13.33 35.29
N PHE A 311 -22.61 14.42 35.16
CA PHE A 311 -21.14 14.35 35.18
C PHE A 311 -20.50 15.00 36.41
N ILE A 312 -21.18 15.94 37.08
CA ILE A 312 -20.66 16.61 38.29
C ILE A 312 -21.21 15.92 39.55
N ASP A 313 -22.53 15.82 39.65
CA ASP A 313 -23.27 15.22 40.77
C ASP A 313 -23.38 13.68 40.62
N LYS A 314 -23.08 13.13 39.44
CA LYS A 314 -23.06 11.68 39.13
C LYS A 314 -24.35 10.91 39.48
N LYS A 315 -25.54 11.53 39.38
CA LYS A 315 -26.84 10.98 39.82
C LYS A 315 -27.27 9.66 39.14
N TYR A 316 -26.68 9.30 38.00
CA TYR A 316 -27.12 8.18 37.14
C TYR A 316 -26.07 7.06 37.03
N LYS A 317 -24.99 7.09 37.82
CA LYS A 317 -24.07 5.96 37.90
C LYS A 317 -24.59 4.98 38.95
N GLU A 318 -24.89 3.75 38.56
CA GLU A 318 -25.07 2.66 39.53
C GLU A 318 -23.77 2.46 40.32
N GLU A 319 -23.90 2.25 41.63
CA GLU A 319 -22.82 1.86 42.54
C GLU A 319 -22.21 0.54 42.05
N GLN A 320 -21.17 0.63 41.24
CA GLN A 320 -20.26 -0.48 40.97
C GLN A 320 -18.94 -0.14 41.65
N ASN A 321 -18.51 -1.05 42.52
CA ASN A 321 -17.33 -1.04 43.39
C ASN A 321 -16.19 -0.15 42.88
N ASP A 322 -15.72 0.73 43.76
CA ASP A 322 -14.61 1.68 43.55
C ASP A 322 -13.22 1.02 43.36
N ASP A 323 -13.13 -0.29 43.16
CA ASP A 323 -11.86 -1.02 42.99
C ASP A 323 -11.48 -1.35 41.53
N ASP A 324 -12.37 -1.09 40.56
CA ASP A 324 -12.11 -1.25 39.12
C ASP A 324 -11.71 0.08 38.44
N ASP A 325 -10.92 0.91 39.12
CA ASP A 325 -10.16 2.02 38.52
C ASP A 325 -8.91 1.52 37.75
N MET A 326 -9.00 0.30 37.19
CA MET A 326 -8.07 -0.19 36.18
C MET A 326 -8.39 0.45 34.83
N GLU A 327 -7.54 1.41 34.45
CA GLU A 327 -7.16 1.73 33.06
C GLU A 327 -8.30 1.86 32.03
N PHE A 328 -9.10 2.93 32.13
CA PHE A 328 -9.94 3.39 31.00
C PHE A 328 -9.22 4.39 30.07
N GLU A 329 -7.88 4.37 29.97
CA GLU A 329 -7.11 5.37 29.20
C GLU A 329 -6.13 4.84 28.13
N ASP A 330 -5.86 3.54 28.02
CA ASP A 330 -4.96 3.01 26.99
C ASP A 330 -5.66 2.03 26.05
N ASP A 331 -6.50 2.56 25.14
CA ASP A 331 -6.39 2.16 23.74
C ASP A 331 -7.26 3.03 22.81
N ILE A 332 -6.77 3.20 21.58
CA ILE A 332 -7.39 3.94 20.46
C ILE A 332 -7.22 5.48 20.46
N VAL A 333 -6.01 6.00 20.68
CA VAL A 333 -5.51 7.18 19.92
C VAL A 333 -4.01 7.02 19.60
N GLY A 334 -3.63 5.81 19.18
CA GLY A 334 -2.37 5.59 18.48
C GLY A 334 -2.48 6.15 17.05
N PHE A 335 -1.49 6.95 16.63
CA PHE A 335 -1.14 7.30 15.25
C PHE A 335 -1.79 8.51 14.52
N GLY A 336 -2.95 9.04 14.92
CA GLY A 336 -3.63 10.08 14.11
C GLY A 336 -3.34 11.55 14.44
N ALA A 337 -2.92 11.88 15.66
CA ALA A 337 -2.95 13.25 16.19
C ALA A 337 -1.56 13.84 16.51
N ARG A 338 -0.48 13.32 15.92
CA ARG A 338 0.88 13.86 16.15
C ARG A 338 1.23 15.10 15.29
N PHE A 339 0.33 15.61 14.45
CA PHE A 339 0.67 16.69 13.51
C PHE A 339 -0.34 17.85 13.38
N ALA A 340 -1.29 18.01 14.32
CA ALA A 340 -2.13 19.21 14.36
C ALA A 340 -1.97 19.93 15.70
N CYS A 341 -1.27 21.07 15.64
CA CYS A 341 -0.95 22.01 16.73
C CYS A 341 0.16 21.56 17.68
N SER A 342 1.41 21.74 17.22
CA SER A 342 2.49 22.13 18.12
C SER A 342 2.08 23.40 18.89
N ALA A 343 2.39 23.40 20.19
CA ALA A 343 2.12 24.45 21.17
C ALA A 343 0.65 24.62 21.61
N ILE A 344 0.15 23.66 22.40
CA ILE A 344 -0.45 23.84 23.74
C ILE A 344 -0.79 22.43 24.22
N ALA A 345 -0.07 21.92 25.22
CA ALA A 345 -0.51 20.75 25.95
C ALA A 345 -1.74 21.16 26.76
N ILE A 346 -2.94 20.89 26.25
CA ILE A 346 -4.13 20.76 27.09
C ILE A 346 -3.89 19.48 27.91
N PRO A 347 -3.97 19.51 29.26
CA PRO A 347 -3.75 18.32 30.08
C PRO A 347 -4.62 17.16 29.59
N LYS A 348 -3.97 16.02 29.37
CA LYS A 348 -4.54 14.78 28.81
C LYS A 348 -5.48 14.03 29.79
N LYS A 349 -5.83 14.60 30.95
CA LYS A 349 -6.86 14.09 31.86
C LYS A 349 -7.92 15.16 32.04
N LYS A 350 -9.16 14.92 31.62
CA LYS A 350 -10.23 15.95 31.73
C LYS A 350 -10.76 16.01 33.15
N ASN A 351 -10.17 16.92 33.91
CA ASN A 351 -10.57 17.31 35.25
C ASN A 351 -12.01 17.85 35.28
N ILE A 352 -12.70 17.64 36.41
CA ILE A 352 -14.12 17.98 36.64
C ILE A 352 -14.48 19.43 36.27
N TYR A 353 -13.52 20.36 36.35
CA TYR A 353 -13.71 21.77 35.98
C TYR A 353 -14.09 21.97 34.50
N SER A 354 -13.79 21.02 33.62
CA SER A 354 -14.10 21.09 32.18
C SER A 354 -15.61 21.14 31.90
N TRP A 355 -16.43 20.58 32.79
CA TRP A 355 -17.89 20.59 32.66
C TRP A 355 -18.51 21.96 32.95
N TYR A 356 -17.79 22.84 33.66
CA TYR A 356 -18.23 24.22 33.91
C TYR A 356 -18.25 25.09 32.65
N LEU A 357 -17.73 24.61 31.51
CA LEU A 357 -17.89 25.26 30.20
C LEU A 357 -19.36 25.50 29.82
N TYR A 358 -20.27 24.68 30.34
CA TYR A 358 -21.71 24.82 30.10
C TYR A 358 -22.40 25.77 31.08
N ALA A 359 -21.71 26.18 32.16
CA ALA A 359 -22.27 27.05 33.18
C ALA A 359 -22.28 28.53 32.75
N PRO A 360 -23.23 29.35 33.26
CA PRO A 360 -23.15 30.79 33.15
C PRO A 360 -21.82 31.33 33.73
N PHE A 361 -21.28 32.42 33.16
CA PHE A 361 -20.00 32.97 33.58
C PHE A 361 -19.94 33.22 35.10
N ASN A 362 -20.95 33.87 35.68
CA ASN A 362 -20.97 34.14 37.14
C ASN A 362 -20.91 32.85 37.98
N THR A 363 -21.58 31.79 37.55
CA THR A 363 -21.58 30.49 38.22
C THR A 363 -20.22 29.79 38.08
N ALA A 364 -19.67 29.75 36.86
CA ALA A 364 -18.34 29.18 36.62
C ALA A 364 -17.26 29.97 37.35
N PHE A 365 -17.31 31.30 37.29
CA PHE A 365 -16.36 32.21 37.92
C PHE A 365 -16.39 32.06 39.45
N ALA A 366 -17.56 32.03 40.07
CA ALA A 366 -17.66 31.84 41.52
C ALA A 366 -17.08 30.49 42.00
N GLN A 367 -17.29 29.41 41.24
CA GLN A 367 -16.80 28.07 41.62
C GLN A 367 -15.33 27.88 41.28
N LEU A 368 -14.92 28.19 40.04
CA LEU A 368 -13.54 28.03 39.60
C LEU A 368 -12.61 28.99 40.33
N LYS A 369 -13.05 30.20 40.71
CA LYS A 369 -12.23 31.11 41.55
C LYS A 369 -11.79 30.47 42.86
N LYS A 370 -12.67 29.70 43.52
CA LYS A 370 -12.34 28.98 44.76
C LYS A 370 -11.31 27.87 44.53
N ILE A 371 -11.37 27.21 43.37
CA ILE A 371 -10.45 26.13 43.00
C ILE A 371 -9.10 26.71 42.57
N ILE A 372 -9.09 27.74 41.70
CA ILE A 372 -7.90 28.46 41.24
C ILE A 372 -7.08 28.98 42.42
N HIS A 373 -7.74 29.50 43.47
CA HIS A 373 -7.05 30.00 44.66
C HIS A 373 -6.33 28.90 45.46
N LYS A 374 -6.84 27.66 45.41
CA LYS A 374 -6.26 26.51 46.13
C LYS A 374 -5.29 25.69 45.27
N GLU A 375 -5.36 25.82 43.95
CA GLU A 375 -4.57 25.05 42.99
C GLU A 375 -3.13 25.60 42.90
N SER A 376 -2.15 24.76 43.23
CA SER A 376 -0.73 25.15 43.22
C SER A 376 -0.09 24.99 41.84
N ASN A 377 -0.64 24.14 40.96
CA ASN A 377 -0.13 23.92 39.61
C ASN A 377 -0.57 25.03 38.62
N PRO A 378 0.38 25.83 38.07
CA PRO A 378 0.04 26.89 37.11
C PRO A 378 -0.65 26.38 35.84
N THR A 379 -0.38 25.14 35.42
CA THR A 379 -1.01 24.52 34.24
C THR A 379 -2.49 24.25 34.47
N GLU A 380 -2.86 23.79 35.66
CA GLU A 380 -4.27 23.53 36.02
C GLU A 380 -5.04 24.84 36.21
N ARG A 381 -4.42 25.85 36.85
CA ARG A 381 -4.99 27.21 36.89
C ARG A 381 -5.24 27.77 35.50
N LEU A 382 -4.28 27.61 34.57
CA LEU A 382 -4.44 28.02 33.18
C LEU A 382 -5.58 27.27 32.47
N GLY A 383 -5.74 25.97 32.72
CA GLY A 383 -6.87 25.18 32.24
C GLY A 383 -8.22 25.75 32.69
N MET A 384 -8.34 26.13 33.97
CA MET A 384 -9.53 26.77 34.53
C MET A 384 -9.76 28.16 33.93
N PHE A 385 -8.71 28.97 33.74
CA PHE A 385 -8.82 30.24 33.02
C PHE A 385 -9.30 30.08 31.58
N GLY A 386 -8.90 29.00 30.90
CA GLY A 386 -9.42 28.66 29.57
C GLY A 386 -10.92 28.34 29.56
N VAL A 387 -11.42 27.66 30.60
CA VAL A 387 -12.87 27.44 30.78
C VAL A 387 -13.58 28.77 31.01
N LEU A 388 -13.06 29.64 31.89
CA LEU A 388 -13.64 30.96 32.16
C LEU A 388 -13.68 31.86 30.92
N LEU A 389 -12.61 31.88 30.12
CA LEU A 389 -12.57 32.59 28.83
C LEU A 389 -13.65 32.08 27.88
N SER A 390 -13.85 30.78 27.84
CA SER A 390 -14.88 30.16 27.00
C SER A 390 -16.30 30.45 27.52
N CYS A 391 -16.51 30.55 28.83
CA CYS A 391 -17.78 30.96 29.44
C CYS A 391 -18.08 32.44 29.18
N ALA A 392 -17.07 33.30 29.26
CA ALA A 392 -17.17 34.73 28.96
C ALA A 392 -17.50 35.01 27.48
N LYS A 393 -17.10 34.11 26.57
CA LYS A 393 -17.30 34.23 25.11
C LYS A 393 -16.83 35.61 24.61
N ASN A 394 -17.73 36.42 24.05
CA ASN A 394 -17.50 37.80 23.60
C ASN A 394 -18.19 38.84 24.50
N ASN A 395 -18.67 38.45 25.69
CA ASN A 395 -19.23 39.41 26.63
C ASN A 395 -18.10 40.28 27.17
N LYS A 396 -18.10 41.55 26.78
CA LYS A 396 -17.07 42.52 27.15
C LYS A 396 -16.94 42.66 28.66
N GLN A 397 -18.06 42.62 29.40
CA GLN A 397 -18.05 42.76 30.86
C GLN A 397 -17.43 41.54 31.55
N ASP A 398 -17.72 40.33 31.08
CA ASP A 398 -17.17 39.10 31.65
C ASP A 398 -15.67 38.96 31.35
N ILE A 399 -15.25 39.30 30.12
CA ILE A 399 -13.84 39.36 29.73
C ILE A 399 -13.11 40.41 30.57
N TYR A 400 -13.72 41.58 30.75
CA TYR A 400 -13.20 42.63 31.62
C TYR A 400 -13.02 42.13 33.05
N THR A 401 -14.03 41.47 33.63
CA THR A 401 -13.94 40.88 34.98
C THR A 401 -12.82 39.86 35.08
N LEU A 402 -12.64 39.02 34.05
CA LEU A 402 -11.60 38.00 34.02
C LEU A 402 -10.20 38.60 33.85
N LEU A 403 -10.03 39.60 32.98
CA LEU A 403 -8.77 40.33 32.78
C LEU A 403 -8.36 41.09 34.04
N LYS A 404 -9.32 41.77 34.68
CA LYS A 404 -9.11 42.44 35.97
C LYS A 404 -8.67 41.45 37.04
N TYR A 405 -9.39 40.32 37.17
CA TYR A 405 -9.04 39.27 38.13
C TYR A 405 -7.65 38.69 37.88
N TYR A 406 -7.30 38.40 36.62
CA TYR A 406 -5.97 37.89 36.26
C TYR A 406 -4.89 38.92 36.57
N ARG A 407 -5.09 40.21 36.24
CA ARG A 407 -4.15 41.28 36.57
C ARG A 407 -3.94 41.41 38.08
N GLU A 408 -5.02 41.39 38.87
CA GLU A 408 -4.93 41.62 40.32
C GLU A 408 -4.28 40.44 41.06
N ASN A 409 -4.45 39.20 40.58
CA ASN A 409 -4.09 38.00 41.34
C ASN A 409 -2.99 37.14 40.69
N HIS A 410 -2.73 37.30 39.38
CA HIS A 410 -1.89 36.40 38.58
C HIS A 410 -0.93 37.11 37.61
N ILE A 411 -0.73 38.44 37.74
CA ILE A 411 0.21 39.20 36.90
C ILE A 411 1.68 38.76 37.07
N ASN A 412 2.01 38.17 38.22
CA ASN A 412 3.34 37.67 38.57
C ASN A 412 3.56 36.21 38.15
N GLU A 413 2.62 35.57 37.43
CA GLU A 413 2.85 34.24 36.85
C GLU A 413 4.07 34.24 35.91
N PRO A 414 4.84 33.15 35.80
CA PRO A 414 5.95 33.05 34.87
C PRO A 414 5.55 33.35 33.41
N PHE A 415 6.47 33.92 32.63
CA PHE A 415 6.24 34.33 31.23
C PHE A 415 5.50 33.27 30.40
N LYS A 416 5.92 32.00 30.51
CA LYS A 416 5.33 30.84 29.81
C LYS A 416 3.81 30.74 29.99
N PHE A 417 3.29 30.99 31.18
CA PHE A 417 1.86 30.87 31.47
C PHE A 417 1.10 32.14 31.08
N LYS A 418 1.71 33.32 31.26
CA LYS A 418 1.17 34.61 30.79
C LYS A 418 0.96 34.61 29.28
N ILE A 419 1.97 34.22 28.51
CA ILE A 419 1.88 34.19 27.05
C ILE A 419 0.88 33.15 26.54
N GLN A 420 0.71 32.03 27.24
CA GLN A 420 -0.31 31.03 26.91
C GLN A 420 -1.73 31.55 27.16
N PHE A 421 -1.97 32.19 28.31
CA PHE A 421 -3.25 32.84 28.60
C PHE A 421 -3.58 33.93 27.57
N VAL A 422 -2.61 34.82 27.29
CA VAL A 422 -2.76 35.90 26.31
C VAL A 422 -3.03 35.35 24.92
N ASN A 423 -2.27 34.36 24.44
CA ASN A 423 -2.53 33.75 23.14
C ASN A 423 -3.91 33.09 23.06
N HIS A 424 -4.40 32.49 24.16
CA HIS A 424 -5.74 31.93 24.21
C HIS A 424 -6.80 33.03 24.11
N LEU A 425 -6.67 34.10 24.89
CA LEU A 425 -7.52 35.29 24.85
C LEU A 425 -7.56 35.93 23.46
N LEU A 426 -6.40 36.18 22.84
CA LEU A 426 -6.29 36.80 21.51
C LEU A 426 -6.96 35.95 20.41
N ARG A 427 -6.97 34.62 20.57
CA ARG A 427 -7.65 33.70 19.66
C ARG A 427 -9.17 33.68 19.85
N THR A 428 -9.65 33.85 21.09
CA THR A 428 -11.07 33.71 21.45
C THR A 428 -11.84 35.02 21.47
N THR A 429 -11.17 36.16 21.55
CA THR A 429 -11.82 37.49 21.70
C THR A 429 -11.54 38.43 20.53
N THR A 430 -12.40 39.43 20.35
CA THR A 430 -12.19 40.54 19.40
C THR A 430 -11.50 41.71 20.10
N MET A 431 -10.23 41.51 20.47
CA MET A 431 -9.43 42.48 21.25
C MET A 431 -9.36 43.87 20.61
N HIS A 432 -9.39 43.97 19.28
CA HIS A 432 -9.43 45.25 18.55
C HIS A 432 -10.74 46.04 18.75
N THR A 433 -11.73 45.51 19.49
CA THR A 433 -12.99 46.19 19.84
C THR A 433 -13.10 46.51 21.33
N PHE A 434 -12.02 46.28 22.08
CA PHE A 434 -11.98 46.59 23.51
C PHE A 434 -12.04 48.09 23.71
N ASP A 435 -12.72 48.52 24.78
CA ASP A 435 -12.64 49.92 25.20
C ASP A 435 -11.26 50.21 25.84
N LYS A 436 -10.98 51.48 26.12
CA LYS A 436 -9.69 51.91 26.68
C LYS A 436 -9.36 51.21 28.00
N VAL A 437 -10.35 50.82 28.80
CA VAL A 437 -10.13 50.23 30.12
C VAL A 437 -9.77 48.74 30.00
N ALA A 438 -10.54 47.98 29.21
CA ALA A 438 -10.25 46.57 28.93
C ALA A 438 -8.95 46.40 28.15
N TRP A 439 -8.68 47.30 27.18
CA TRP A 439 -7.38 47.36 26.52
C TRP A 439 -6.26 47.68 27.49
N GLY A 440 -6.48 48.59 28.45
CA GLY A 440 -5.54 48.92 29.52
C GLY A 440 -5.07 47.66 30.27
N TYR A 441 -5.99 46.81 30.72
CA TYR A 441 -5.64 45.56 31.41
C TYR A 441 -4.87 44.55 30.54
N LEU A 442 -5.23 44.42 29.26
CA LEU A 442 -4.47 43.59 28.33
C LEU A 442 -3.08 44.18 28.04
N ASN A 443 -2.99 45.51 27.96
CA ASN A 443 -1.74 46.21 27.74
C ASN A 443 -0.80 46.12 28.96
N ASP A 444 -1.34 46.12 30.18
CA ASP A 444 -0.56 45.84 31.40
C ASP A 444 0.06 44.45 31.36
N LEU A 445 -0.65 43.45 30.82
CA LEU A 445 -0.09 42.13 30.59
C LEU A 445 1.06 42.18 29.57
N PHE A 446 0.91 42.91 28.47
CA PHE A 446 1.99 43.12 27.50
C PHE A 446 3.22 43.81 28.13
N ILE A 447 3.00 44.80 28.99
CA ILE A 447 4.07 45.49 29.74
C ILE A 447 4.76 44.50 30.69
N SER A 448 4.00 43.70 31.45
CA SER A 448 4.54 42.68 32.37
C SER A 448 5.30 41.54 31.68
N MET A 449 5.13 41.40 30.36
CA MET A 449 5.84 40.45 29.50
C MET A 449 6.98 41.12 28.72
N GLU A 450 7.26 42.39 29.00
CA GLU A 450 8.34 43.17 28.37
C GLU A 450 8.20 43.26 26.84
N VAL A 451 6.96 43.31 26.32
CA VAL A 451 6.73 43.39 24.86
C VAL A 451 7.30 44.69 24.27
N TYR A 452 7.29 45.77 25.04
CA TYR A 452 7.75 47.11 24.67
C TYR A 452 9.25 47.37 24.92
N THR A 453 10.06 46.37 25.27
CA THR A 453 11.52 46.54 25.50
C THR A 453 12.34 45.94 24.35
N GLU A 454 13.58 46.42 24.17
CA GLU A 454 14.49 45.94 23.12
C GLU A 454 15.10 44.56 23.45
N SER A 455 15.23 44.23 24.75
CA SER A 455 15.90 43.03 25.27
C SER A 455 15.01 41.79 25.43
N GLY A 456 13.72 41.85 25.09
CA GLY A 456 12.76 40.75 25.30
C GLY A 456 12.82 39.61 24.26
N ASN A 457 12.30 38.43 24.62
CA ASN A 457 12.19 37.23 23.76
C ASN A 457 11.34 37.49 22.49
N GLN A 458 11.96 37.87 21.38
CA GLN A 458 11.29 38.35 20.15
C GLN A 458 10.37 37.29 19.51
N GLU A 459 10.79 36.02 19.42
CA GLU A 459 10.05 34.97 18.72
C GLU A 459 8.71 34.58 19.41
N ASN A 460 8.59 34.76 20.73
CA ASN A 460 7.44 34.28 21.50
C ASN A 460 6.31 35.32 21.69
N VAL A 461 6.46 36.55 21.17
CA VAL A 461 5.50 37.65 21.41
C VAL A 461 4.87 38.24 20.14
N GLN A 462 5.10 37.66 18.96
CA GLN A 462 4.59 38.18 17.69
C GLN A 462 3.05 38.32 17.66
N SER A 463 2.29 37.41 18.30
CA SER A 463 0.83 37.56 18.44
C SER A 463 0.43 38.83 19.19
N CYS A 464 1.21 39.22 20.21
CA CYS A 464 0.99 40.45 20.97
C CYS A 464 1.29 41.67 20.10
N ILE A 465 2.43 41.68 19.39
CA ILE A 465 2.83 42.75 18.47
C ILE A 465 1.76 42.97 17.40
N LYS A 466 1.30 41.90 16.74
CA LYS A 466 0.19 41.95 15.76
C LYS A 466 -1.08 42.56 16.36
N SER A 467 -1.42 42.19 17.59
CA SER A 467 -2.61 42.70 18.27
C SER A 467 -2.49 44.17 18.65
N ILE A 468 -1.29 44.63 19.04
CA ILE A 468 -1.00 46.05 19.30
C ILE A 468 -1.14 46.85 18.00
N ILE A 469 -0.51 46.41 16.91
CA ILE A 469 -0.63 47.05 15.59
C ILE A 469 -2.10 47.13 15.18
N LEU A 470 -2.83 46.02 15.26
CA LEU A 470 -4.22 45.97 14.85
C LEU A 470 -5.10 46.91 15.67
N TYR A 471 -5.00 46.89 17.00
CA TYR A 471 -5.78 47.77 17.88
C TYR A 471 -5.48 49.24 17.60
N LYS A 472 -4.19 49.61 17.55
CA LYS A 472 -3.76 51.00 17.35
C LYS A 472 -4.19 51.53 15.98
N VAL A 473 -4.00 50.75 14.90
CA VAL A 473 -4.40 51.15 13.54
C VAL A 473 -5.91 51.29 13.39
N ILE A 474 -6.70 50.43 14.04
CA ILE A 474 -8.17 50.52 13.97
C ILE A 474 -8.70 51.76 14.71
N HIS A 475 -8.10 52.10 15.86
CA HIS A 475 -8.49 53.25 16.68
C HIS A 475 -7.80 54.58 16.28
N ASP A 476 -7.12 54.61 15.14
CA ASP A 476 -6.37 55.78 14.66
C ASP A 476 -5.32 56.31 15.68
N GLU A 477 -4.74 55.38 16.46
CA GLU A 477 -3.67 55.65 17.41
C GLU A 477 -2.30 55.32 16.78
N VAL A 478 -1.26 56.05 17.19
CA VAL A 478 0.11 55.83 16.70
C VAL A 478 0.64 54.48 17.21
N VAL A 479 1.15 53.65 16.28
CA VAL A 479 1.89 52.43 16.62
C VAL A 479 3.28 52.83 17.13
N PRO A 480 3.70 52.39 18.34
CA PRO A 480 5.02 52.74 18.86
C PRO A 480 6.16 52.23 17.98
N GLU A 481 7.21 53.03 17.79
CA GLU A 481 8.36 52.70 16.92
C GLU A 481 9.01 51.36 17.29
N ILE A 482 9.11 51.04 18.59
CA ILE A 482 9.66 49.77 19.07
C ILE A 482 8.83 48.56 18.63
N ILE A 483 7.50 48.72 18.53
CA ILE A 483 6.59 47.68 18.04
C ILE A 483 6.74 47.53 16.52
N GLU A 484 6.88 48.64 15.79
CA GLU A 484 7.12 48.61 14.34
C GLU A 484 8.46 47.94 13.99
N LYS A 485 9.53 48.21 14.75
CA LYS A 485 10.86 47.59 14.56
C LYS A 485 10.85 46.09 14.87
N LYS A 486 10.11 45.65 15.90
CA LYS A 486 10.02 44.24 16.30
C LYS A 486 9.03 43.42 15.46
N PHE A 487 8.26 44.06 14.58
CA PHE A 487 7.26 43.39 13.76
C PHE A 487 7.90 42.54 12.66
N GLU A 488 7.86 41.22 12.84
CA GLU A 488 8.11 40.26 11.77
C GLU A 488 6.91 40.28 10.82
N PHE A 489 7.17 40.63 9.55
CA PHE A 489 6.10 40.88 8.61
C PHE A 489 5.21 39.65 8.43
N ASP A 490 3.93 39.83 8.70
CA ASP A 490 2.86 38.86 8.49
C ASP A 490 1.72 39.57 7.77
N THR A 491 1.00 38.85 6.90
CA THR A 491 -0.12 39.43 6.16
C THR A 491 -1.31 39.72 7.08
N CYS A 492 -1.35 39.22 8.31
CA CYS A 492 -2.47 39.34 9.24
C CYS A 492 -3.79 38.80 8.65
N LYS A 493 -3.70 37.83 7.73
CA LYS A 493 -4.85 37.24 7.02
C LYS A 493 -5.97 36.75 7.95
N GLU A 494 -5.60 36.28 9.14
CA GLU A 494 -6.53 35.79 10.15
C GLU A 494 -7.56 36.83 10.63
N TYR A 495 -7.28 38.11 10.43
CA TYR A 495 -8.18 39.22 10.77
C TYR A 495 -8.99 39.76 9.59
N GLU A 496 -8.67 39.39 8.34
CA GLU A 496 -9.33 39.91 7.11
C GLU A 496 -10.87 39.80 7.17
N LYS A 497 -11.38 38.73 7.80
CA LYS A 497 -12.81 38.45 7.94
C LYS A 497 -13.42 38.90 9.28
N LYS A 498 -12.60 39.33 10.25
CA LYS A 498 -13.02 39.68 11.60
C LYS A 498 -13.28 41.18 11.79
N ILE A 499 -12.79 41.99 10.85
CA ILE A 499 -12.88 43.45 10.86
C ILE A 499 -13.84 43.93 9.76
N THR A 500 -14.37 45.13 9.92
CA THR A 500 -15.26 45.79 8.95
C THR A 500 -14.51 46.14 7.67
N GLN A 501 -15.24 46.50 6.60
CA GLN A 501 -14.61 46.90 5.33
C GLN A 501 -13.75 48.17 5.45
N GLU A 502 -14.10 49.08 6.35
CA GLU A 502 -13.34 50.30 6.58
C GLU A 502 -12.04 50.01 7.33
N GLU A 503 -12.12 49.26 8.43
CA GLU A 503 -10.96 48.77 9.17
C GLU A 503 -10.04 47.91 8.28
N ASN A 504 -10.63 47.09 7.39
CA ASN A 504 -9.88 46.30 6.42
C ASN A 504 -9.01 47.18 5.51
N LYS A 505 -9.54 48.30 5.03
CA LYS A 505 -8.77 49.28 4.24
C LYS A 505 -7.64 49.88 5.09
N LYS A 506 -7.93 50.31 6.32
CA LYS A 506 -6.92 50.88 7.22
C LYS A 506 -5.75 49.91 7.47
N VAL A 507 -6.05 48.66 7.83
CA VAL A 507 -5.04 47.63 8.14
C VAL A 507 -4.25 47.25 6.89
N PHE A 508 -4.92 47.01 5.76
CA PHE A 508 -4.21 46.73 4.49
C PHE A 508 -3.29 47.88 4.11
N SER A 509 -3.77 49.12 4.16
CA SER A 509 -2.96 50.31 3.82
C SER A 509 -1.76 50.47 4.74
N TYR A 510 -1.92 50.22 6.04
CA TYR A 510 -0.81 50.23 6.99
C TYR A 510 0.23 49.14 6.66
N LEU A 511 -0.20 47.88 6.50
CA LEU A 511 0.68 46.75 6.19
C LEU A 511 1.40 46.96 4.84
N PHE A 512 0.66 47.39 3.82
CA PHE A 512 1.21 47.65 2.49
C PHE A 512 2.24 48.78 2.53
N LYS A 513 1.95 49.87 3.25
CA LYS A 513 2.92 50.96 3.46
C LYS A 513 4.16 50.45 4.20
N HIS A 514 3.98 49.73 5.31
CA HIS A 514 5.08 49.22 6.14
C HIS A 514 6.03 48.31 5.34
N ILE A 515 5.51 47.37 4.56
CA ILE A 515 6.36 46.47 3.76
C ILE A 515 6.98 47.17 2.55
N THR A 516 6.27 48.13 1.94
CA THR A 516 6.77 48.88 0.78
C THR A 516 7.96 49.77 1.16
N LEU A 517 8.01 50.28 2.40
CA LEU A 517 9.18 51.02 2.91
C LEU A 517 10.45 50.16 2.98
N LYS A 518 10.33 48.83 2.99
CA LYS A 518 11.46 47.90 2.97
C LYS A 518 11.95 47.57 1.55
N ILE A 519 11.31 48.12 0.51
CA ILE A 519 11.81 47.98 -0.87
C ILE A 519 13.03 48.88 -1.03
N GLU A 520 14.19 48.27 -1.29
CA GLU A 520 15.41 49.00 -1.60
C GLU A 520 15.26 49.74 -2.94
N GLN A 521 15.60 51.03 -2.94
CA GLN A 521 15.57 51.87 -4.14
C GLN A 521 16.86 51.73 -4.97
N ASP A 522 18.00 51.49 -4.33
CA ASP A 522 19.33 51.44 -4.95
C ASP A 522 20.01 50.07 -4.72
N ILE A 523 19.74 49.14 -5.63
CA ILE A 523 20.22 47.75 -5.56
C ILE A 523 21.60 47.65 -6.22
N LYS A 524 22.65 47.79 -5.40
CA LYS A 524 24.07 47.76 -5.85
C LYS A 524 24.72 46.38 -5.79
N ASP A 525 24.18 45.48 -4.97
CA ASP A 525 24.76 44.16 -4.73
C ASP A 525 23.70 43.05 -4.63
N GLN A 526 24.16 41.80 -4.66
CA GLN A 526 23.29 40.63 -4.65
C GLN A 526 22.56 40.42 -3.31
N LYS A 527 23.09 40.95 -2.19
CA LYS A 527 22.43 40.84 -0.88
C LYS A 527 21.18 41.71 -0.84
N LYS A 528 21.32 43.00 -1.21
CA LYS A 528 20.19 43.92 -1.34
C LYS A 528 19.16 43.44 -2.36
N PHE A 529 19.63 42.84 -3.46
CA PHE A 529 18.75 42.20 -4.44
C PHE A 529 17.88 41.11 -3.82
N THR A 530 18.52 40.20 -3.06
CA THR A 530 17.85 39.08 -2.40
C THR A 530 16.81 39.57 -1.40
N GLU A 531 17.19 40.52 -0.55
CA GLU A 531 16.30 41.17 0.42
C GLU A 531 15.09 41.82 -0.27
N THR A 532 15.32 42.52 -1.38
CA THR A 532 14.23 43.15 -2.14
C THR A 532 13.31 42.11 -2.80
N ALA A 533 13.87 41.01 -3.32
CA ALA A 533 13.07 39.92 -3.89
C ALA A 533 12.18 39.25 -2.84
N ASP A 534 12.70 39.02 -1.63
CA ASP A 534 11.93 38.47 -0.51
C ASP A 534 10.82 39.44 -0.05
N VAL A 535 11.09 40.75 -0.04
CA VAL A 535 10.08 41.79 0.22
C VAL A 535 8.97 41.78 -0.84
N LEU A 536 9.32 41.67 -2.12
CA LEU A 536 8.32 41.56 -3.20
C LEU A 536 7.48 40.28 -3.08
N GLU A 537 8.08 39.17 -2.69
CA GLU A 537 7.32 37.94 -2.40
C GLU A 537 6.29 38.16 -1.29
N ASN A 538 6.69 38.83 -0.21
CA ASN A 538 5.81 39.17 0.91
C ASN A 538 4.68 40.13 0.49
N ILE A 539 4.96 41.10 -0.36
CA ILE A 539 3.93 41.99 -0.94
C ILE A 539 2.93 41.20 -1.77
N LEU A 540 3.41 40.31 -2.64
CA LEU A 540 2.54 39.48 -3.48
C LEU A 540 1.67 38.54 -2.63
N ARG A 541 2.19 38.01 -1.52
CA ARG A 541 1.41 37.24 -0.53
C ARG A 541 0.36 38.11 0.17
N LEU A 542 0.70 39.34 0.56
CA LEU A 542 -0.24 40.30 1.14
C LEU A 542 -1.40 40.59 0.15
N LEU A 543 -1.09 40.87 -1.12
CA LEU A 543 -2.11 41.07 -2.14
C LEU A 543 -3.03 39.85 -2.29
N LEU A 544 -2.45 38.64 -2.31
CA LEU A 544 -3.21 37.40 -2.40
C LEU A 544 -4.14 37.20 -1.19
N ASP A 545 -3.62 37.38 0.02
CA ASP A 545 -4.35 37.15 1.26
C ASP A 545 -5.49 38.15 1.48
N TRP A 546 -5.31 39.39 1.01
CA TRP A 546 -6.30 40.47 1.08
C TRP A 546 -7.11 40.65 -0.20
N LYS A 547 -7.08 39.66 -1.11
CA LYS A 547 -7.88 39.61 -2.35
C LYS A 547 -7.71 40.85 -3.23
N ARG A 548 -6.48 41.34 -3.37
CA ARG A 548 -6.09 42.41 -4.28
C ARG A 548 -5.47 41.83 -5.55
N GLU A 549 -5.62 42.51 -6.68
CA GLU A 549 -5.00 42.08 -7.94
C GLU A 549 -3.71 42.86 -8.21
N LEU A 550 -2.65 42.16 -8.67
CA LEU A 550 -1.35 42.79 -8.94
C LEU A 550 -1.43 43.92 -9.98
N GLN A 551 -2.39 43.84 -10.92
CA GLN A 551 -2.60 44.87 -11.93
C GLN A 551 -2.96 46.25 -11.33
N ASP A 552 -3.54 46.26 -10.12
CA ASP A 552 -3.94 47.49 -9.41
C ASP A 552 -2.74 48.17 -8.73
N PHE A 553 -1.55 47.54 -8.76
CA PHE A 553 -0.32 48.01 -8.13
C PHE A 553 0.83 48.06 -9.16
N PRO A 554 0.75 48.96 -10.17
CA PRO A 554 1.71 49.03 -11.27
C PRO A 554 3.16 49.26 -10.81
N GLN A 555 3.37 50.00 -9.71
CA GLN A 555 4.68 50.24 -9.10
C GLN A 555 5.36 48.95 -8.64
N ILE A 556 4.59 48.00 -8.08
CA ILE A 556 5.12 46.69 -7.65
C ILE A 556 5.44 45.85 -8.87
N LEU A 557 4.56 45.85 -9.88
CA LEU A 557 4.81 45.16 -11.14
C LEU A 557 6.06 45.69 -11.86
N GLN A 558 6.26 47.02 -11.88
CA GLN A 558 7.44 47.65 -12.45
C GLN A 558 8.71 47.27 -11.67
N LYS A 559 8.65 47.26 -10.33
CA LYS A 559 9.79 46.85 -9.50
C LYS A 559 10.15 45.37 -9.71
N ILE A 560 9.16 44.48 -9.89
CA ILE A 560 9.42 43.08 -10.27
C ILE A 560 10.17 43.02 -11.61
N LYS A 561 9.74 43.79 -12.62
CA LYS A 561 10.42 43.85 -13.93
C LYS A 561 11.84 44.41 -13.83
N GLU A 562 12.04 45.42 -13.00
CA GLU A 562 13.36 45.99 -12.69
C GLU A 562 14.28 44.92 -12.08
N ILE A 563 13.82 44.18 -11.08
CA ILE A 563 14.58 43.08 -10.46
C ILE A 563 14.93 41.99 -11.47
N ILE A 564 13.99 41.60 -12.33
CA ILE A 564 14.26 40.62 -13.40
C ILE A 564 15.39 41.12 -14.32
N ASN A 565 15.35 42.40 -14.70
CA ASN A 565 16.37 42.99 -15.56
C ASN A 565 17.72 43.12 -14.84
N LEU A 566 17.74 43.56 -13.58
CA LEU A 566 18.96 43.66 -12.76
C LEU A 566 19.63 42.30 -12.59
N LYS A 567 18.86 41.24 -12.33
CA LYS A 567 19.38 39.87 -12.26
C LYS A 567 20.09 39.49 -13.56
N ARG A 568 19.47 39.79 -14.70
CA ARG A 568 20.00 39.47 -16.03
C ARG A 568 21.27 40.25 -16.33
N VAL A 569 21.27 41.58 -16.14
CA VAL A 569 22.42 42.45 -16.45
C VAL A 569 23.63 42.10 -15.57
N ASN A 570 23.40 41.84 -14.28
CA ASN A 570 24.47 41.52 -13.33
C ASN A 570 24.82 40.02 -13.25
N SER A 571 24.08 39.16 -13.97
CA SER A 571 24.25 37.70 -13.93
C SER A 571 24.18 37.09 -12.52
N TRP A 572 23.29 37.60 -11.66
CA TRP A 572 23.15 37.12 -10.28
C TRP A 572 22.47 35.75 -10.20
N ASP A 573 23.05 34.87 -9.39
CA ASP A 573 22.56 33.51 -9.15
C ASP A 573 21.62 33.44 -7.94
N TYR A 574 20.44 34.04 -8.07
CA TYR A 574 19.37 33.93 -7.07
C TYR A 574 18.04 33.55 -7.73
N ASP A 575 17.32 32.61 -7.14
CA ASP A 575 16.07 32.09 -7.69
C ASP A 575 14.87 33.01 -7.41
N ILE A 576 14.38 33.67 -8.47
CA ILE A 576 13.20 34.55 -8.43
C ILE A 576 11.92 33.86 -8.94
N THR A 577 11.95 32.54 -9.16
CA THR A 577 10.82 31.76 -9.67
C THR A 577 9.57 31.88 -8.78
N LYS A 578 9.77 32.13 -7.48
CA LYS A 578 8.69 32.34 -6.51
C LYS A 578 7.80 33.53 -6.88
N LEU A 579 8.38 34.63 -7.40
CA LEU A 579 7.62 35.83 -7.80
C LEU A 579 6.62 35.55 -8.92
N TYR A 580 6.92 34.58 -9.80
CA TYR A 580 6.07 34.21 -10.94
C TYR A 580 5.01 33.15 -10.58
N ASN A 581 5.23 32.36 -9.52
CA ASN A 581 4.43 31.17 -9.22
C ASN A 581 3.38 31.34 -8.12
N ILE A 582 3.27 32.52 -7.49
CA ILE A 582 2.30 32.79 -6.40
C ILE A 582 0.85 32.65 -6.87
N LYS A 583 0.49 33.21 -8.03
CA LYS A 583 -0.88 33.13 -8.58
C LYS A 583 -0.85 32.96 -10.10
N LYS A 584 -1.50 31.90 -10.59
CA LYS A 584 -1.50 31.55 -12.03
C LYS A 584 -2.05 32.66 -12.93
N SER A 585 -3.02 33.45 -12.47
CA SER A 585 -3.59 34.55 -13.26
C SER A 585 -2.61 35.70 -13.50
N TRP A 586 -1.69 35.96 -12.56
CA TRP A 586 -0.70 37.05 -12.67
C TRP A 586 0.41 36.76 -13.68
N ARG A 587 0.65 35.49 -14.02
CA ARG A 587 1.66 35.09 -15.02
C ARG A 587 1.47 35.77 -16.37
N LYS A 588 0.24 36.12 -16.74
CA LYS A 588 -0.06 36.85 -17.99
C LYS A 588 0.56 38.25 -18.01
N LEU A 589 0.70 38.91 -16.85
CA LEU A 589 1.28 40.25 -16.71
C LEU A 589 2.81 40.25 -16.90
N LEU A 590 3.44 39.08 -16.75
CA LEU A 590 4.88 38.84 -16.84
C LEU A 590 5.22 37.85 -17.97
N PHE A 591 4.39 37.80 -19.02
CA PHE A 591 4.58 36.85 -20.11
C PHE A 591 5.88 37.11 -20.89
N ALA A 592 6.21 38.38 -21.15
CA ALA A 592 7.44 38.74 -21.85
C ALA A 592 8.65 38.25 -21.07
N GLU A 593 8.64 38.39 -19.75
CA GLU A 593 9.73 38.03 -18.85
C GLU A 593 9.72 36.54 -18.45
N SER A 594 8.81 35.73 -18.98
CA SER A 594 8.56 34.36 -18.52
C SER A 594 9.76 33.42 -18.68
N ILE A 595 10.60 33.62 -19.71
CA ILE A 595 11.84 32.84 -19.91
C ILE A 595 12.86 33.13 -18.80
N LEU A 596 12.98 34.38 -18.36
CA LEU A 596 13.93 34.77 -17.31
C LEU A 596 13.45 34.35 -15.92
N LEU A 597 12.14 34.38 -15.70
CA LEU A 597 11.52 34.02 -14.42
C LEU A 597 11.47 32.51 -14.17
N ASN A 598 11.33 31.71 -15.21
CA ASN A 598 11.22 30.26 -15.09
C ASN A 598 11.86 29.55 -16.30
N PRO A 599 13.20 29.55 -16.40
CA PRO A 599 13.94 29.11 -17.59
C PRO A 599 13.89 27.59 -17.81
N ASN A 600 12.75 27.11 -18.33
CA ASN A 600 12.48 25.70 -18.57
C ASN A 600 11.69 25.45 -19.86
N GLN A 601 11.46 24.18 -20.19
CA GLN A 601 10.72 23.78 -21.38
C GLN A 601 9.27 24.33 -21.42
N GLU A 602 8.60 24.47 -20.27
CA GLU A 602 7.23 24.99 -20.23
C GLU A 602 7.18 26.44 -20.69
N ALA A 603 8.14 27.26 -20.26
CA ALA A 603 8.25 28.65 -20.69
C ALA A 603 8.48 28.74 -22.21
N CYS A 604 9.40 27.93 -22.76
CA CYS A 604 9.64 27.88 -24.21
C CYS A 604 8.39 27.42 -25.00
N ILE A 605 7.65 26.42 -24.52
CA ILE A 605 6.41 25.98 -25.15
C ILE A 605 5.31 27.05 -25.02
N ASN A 606 5.27 27.78 -23.91
CA ASN A 606 4.31 28.85 -23.69
C ASN A 606 4.56 30.01 -24.66
N ALA A 607 5.84 30.36 -24.90
CA ALA A 607 6.23 31.30 -25.94
C ALA A 607 5.74 30.84 -27.33
N LEU A 608 6.00 29.58 -27.73
CA LEU A 608 5.47 29.04 -29.00
C LEU A 608 3.94 29.15 -29.12
N LYS A 609 3.19 29.06 -28.01
CA LYS A 609 1.72 29.11 -28.01
C LYS A 609 1.16 30.52 -28.13
N HIS A 610 1.81 31.51 -27.52
CA HIS A 610 1.21 32.84 -27.29
C HIS A 610 1.98 34.00 -27.92
N GLY A 611 3.29 33.86 -28.10
CA GLY A 611 4.17 34.91 -28.63
C GLY A 611 5.58 34.37 -28.86
N PRO A 612 5.85 33.70 -29.99
CA PRO A 612 7.15 33.10 -30.29
C PRO A 612 8.29 34.10 -30.39
N GLU A 613 8.00 35.39 -30.64
CA GLU A 613 8.94 36.49 -30.63
C GLU A 613 9.74 36.59 -29.31
N VAL A 614 9.15 36.14 -28.19
CA VAL A 614 9.83 36.04 -26.89
C VAL A 614 11.06 35.13 -26.99
N LEU A 615 11.03 34.09 -27.82
CA LEU A 615 12.19 33.20 -28.02
C LEU A 615 13.34 33.90 -28.73
N GLU A 616 13.05 34.82 -29.66
CA GLU A 616 14.07 35.62 -30.34
C GLU A 616 14.62 36.71 -29.41
N THR A 617 13.74 37.38 -28.65
CA THR A 617 14.12 38.39 -27.66
C THR A 617 15.12 37.84 -26.63
N TYR A 618 14.92 36.60 -26.17
CA TYR A 618 15.78 35.93 -25.19
C TYR A 618 16.57 34.76 -25.78
N LYS A 619 16.99 34.87 -27.05
CA LYS A 619 17.63 33.76 -27.77
C LYS A 619 18.86 33.21 -27.08
N THR A 620 19.64 34.05 -26.40
CA THR A 620 20.85 33.64 -25.67
C THR A 620 20.48 32.78 -24.47
N GLU A 621 19.49 33.21 -23.68
CA GLU A 621 19.00 32.48 -22.52
C GLU A 621 18.29 31.19 -22.95
N VAL A 622 17.51 31.22 -24.02
CA VAL A 622 16.91 30.02 -24.61
C VAL A 622 17.98 29.07 -25.15
N ALA A 623 19.07 29.55 -25.73
CA ALA A 623 20.19 28.71 -26.13
C ALA A 623 20.86 28.06 -24.91
N VAL A 624 21.05 28.78 -23.81
CA VAL A 624 21.56 28.20 -22.54
C VAL A 624 20.62 27.12 -22.01
N ILE A 625 19.31 27.35 -22.03
CA ILE A 625 18.30 26.35 -21.68
C ILE A 625 18.45 25.11 -22.59
N CYS A 626 18.62 25.32 -23.90
CA CYS A 626 18.73 24.22 -24.86
C CYS A 626 20.04 23.42 -24.73
N LEU A 627 21.11 24.07 -24.27
CA LEU A 627 22.44 23.48 -24.11
C LEU A 627 22.68 22.91 -22.71
N SER A 628 21.70 23.03 -21.80
CA SER A 628 21.82 22.55 -20.42
C SER A 628 21.60 21.04 -20.31
N ASN A 629 22.54 20.36 -19.65
CA ASN A 629 22.45 18.92 -19.37
C ASN A 629 21.42 18.55 -18.29
N ASN A 630 20.94 19.54 -17.53
CA ASN A 630 20.03 19.36 -16.39
C ASN A 630 18.57 19.61 -16.76
N LEU A 631 18.29 20.15 -17.96
CA LEU A 631 16.95 20.50 -18.40
C LEU A 631 16.47 19.54 -19.50
N HIS A 632 15.20 19.14 -19.41
CA HIS A 632 14.54 18.31 -20.43
C HIS A 632 13.74 19.19 -21.39
N ILE A 633 14.19 19.31 -22.64
CA ILE A 633 13.63 20.22 -23.67
C ILE A 633 13.00 19.49 -24.87
N ASP A 634 12.92 18.16 -24.83
CA ASP A 634 12.55 17.32 -25.96
C ASP A 634 11.18 17.67 -26.58
N GLN A 635 10.19 18.07 -25.78
CA GLN A 635 8.85 18.42 -26.30
C GLN A 635 8.87 19.75 -27.05
N PHE A 636 9.71 20.70 -26.63
CA PHE A 636 9.92 21.95 -27.34
C PHE A 636 10.59 21.69 -28.69
N LEU A 637 11.69 20.92 -28.70
CA LEU A 637 12.40 20.57 -29.93
C LEU A 637 11.53 19.76 -30.92
N LYS A 638 10.72 18.81 -30.43
CA LYS A 638 9.76 18.07 -31.27
C LYS A 638 8.74 18.99 -31.93
N LYS A 639 8.25 20.02 -31.23
CA LYS A 639 7.32 21.01 -31.81
C LYS A 639 7.99 21.87 -32.86
N ILE A 640 9.23 22.27 -32.63
CA ILE A 640 10.03 23.01 -33.62
C ILE A 640 10.23 22.18 -34.89
N ARG A 641 10.68 20.93 -34.76
CA ARG A 641 10.87 20.02 -35.89
C ARG A 641 9.61 19.86 -36.75
N ILE A 642 8.43 19.77 -36.12
CA ILE A 642 7.17 19.59 -36.84
C ILE A 642 6.67 20.91 -37.45
N TYR A 643 6.57 21.99 -36.67
CA TYR A 643 5.79 23.18 -37.07
C TYR A 643 6.63 24.37 -37.58
N TRP A 644 7.95 24.34 -37.36
CA TRP A 644 8.89 25.35 -37.87
C TRP A 644 10.06 24.73 -38.63
N PRO A 645 9.82 23.86 -39.63
CA PRO A 645 10.89 23.14 -40.33
C PRO A 645 11.83 24.09 -41.12
N ALA A 646 11.33 25.22 -41.62
CA ALA A 646 12.13 26.16 -42.42
C ALA A 646 12.86 27.24 -41.61
N SER A 647 12.48 27.48 -40.34
CA SER A 647 13.04 28.57 -39.52
C SER A 647 13.71 28.07 -38.24
N LEU A 648 12.95 27.95 -37.13
CA LEU A 648 13.51 27.60 -35.82
C LEU A 648 14.27 26.27 -35.85
N LEU A 649 13.86 25.29 -36.66
CA LEU A 649 14.56 24.01 -36.79
C LEU A 649 16.02 24.21 -37.21
N ASN A 650 16.27 24.95 -38.28
CA ASN A 650 17.61 25.19 -38.80
C ASN A 650 18.45 26.02 -37.82
N TYR A 651 17.84 27.03 -37.18
CA TYR A 651 18.51 27.83 -36.16
C TYR A 651 19.06 26.97 -35.01
N TYR A 652 18.24 26.08 -34.43
CA TYR A 652 18.70 25.23 -33.33
C TYR A 652 19.64 24.10 -33.79
N LYS A 653 19.49 23.57 -35.02
CA LYS A 653 20.49 22.66 -35.61
C LYS A 653 21.86 23.33 -35.64
N THR A 654 21.94 24.56 -36.15
CA THR A 654 23.18 25.34 -36.22
C THR A 654 23.75 25.61 -34.83
N ILE A 655 22.93 26.00 -33.84
CA ILE A 655 23.39 26.16 -32.45
C ILE A 655 24.05 24.89 -31.93
N PHE A 656 23.40 23.74 -32.13
CA PHE A 656 23.94 22.48 -31.63
C PHE A 656 25.25 22.11 -32.31
N PHE A 657 25.35 22.22 -33.65
CA PHE A 657 26.60 21.95 -34.38
C PHE A 657 27.73 22.92 -34.01
N ASN A 658 27.44 24.21 -33.83
CA ASN A 658 28.45 25.22 -33.49
C ASN A 658 29.09 25.01 -32.11
N ASN A 659 28.47 24.20 -31.23
CA ASN A 659 28.96 23.92 -29.88
C ASN A 659 29.60 22.52 -29.75
N PHE A 660 29.85 21.80 -30.85
CA PHE A 660 30.41 20.43 -30.85
C PHE A 660 31.82 20.30 -30.26
N ASN A 661 32.56 21.39 -30.18
CA ASN A 661 33.87 21.43 -29.53
C ASN A 661 33.78 21.54 -28.00
N GLN A 662 32.57 21.76 -27.45
CA GLN A 662 32.38 21.97 -26.01
C GLN A 662 31.97 20.66 -25.32
N ARG A 663 32.97 19.88 -24.91
CA ARG A 663 32.82 18.55 -24.27
C ARG A 663 31.72 18.48 -23.22
N ILE A 664 31.63 19.48 -22.34
CA ILE A 664 30.67 19.55 -21.23
C ILE A 664 29.21 19.55 -21.73
N LYS A 665 28.93 20.03 -22.94
CA LYS A 665 27.57 20.17 -23.49
C LYS A 665 27.10 18.96 -24.30
N HIS A 666 27.97 17.99 -24.61
CA HIS A 666 27.68 16.92 -25.59
C HIS A 666 26.40 16.13 -25.28
N LYS A 667 26.04 15.93 -24.01
CA LYS A 667 24.78 15.26 -23.63
C LYS A 667 23.54 16.00 -24.15
N ALA A 668 23.47 17.33 -23.99
CA ALA A 668 22.38 18.13 -24.52
C ALA A 668 22.42 18.21 -26.05
N LEU A 669 23.62 18.41 -26.63
CA LEU A 669 23.82 18.51 -28.08
C LEU A 669 23.32 17.26 -28.83
N THR A 670 23.77 16.07 -28.41
CA THR A 670 23.39 14.83 -29.10
C THR A 670 21.93 14.49 -28.90
N SER A 671 21.34 14.80 -27.74
CA SER A 671 19.90 14.64 -27.50
C SER A 671 19.08 15.55 -28.42
N GLY A 672 19.50 16.80 -28.56
CA GLY A 672 18.89 17.78 -29.45
C GLY A 672 18.97 17.37 -30.92
N LEU A 673 20.17 17.00 -31.40
CA LEU A 673 20.37 16.58 -32.78
C LEU A 673 19.68 15.27 -33.13
N CYS A 674 19.72 14.26 -32.26
CA CYS A 674 18.91 13.05 -32.48
C CYS A 674 17.43 13.39 -32.63
N THR A 675 16.94 14.41 -31.92
CA THR A 675 15.54 14.85 -32.03
C THR A 675 15.27 15.64 -33.32
N LEU A 676 16.19 16.51 -33.75
CA LEU A 676 15.96 17.49 -34.82
C LEU A 676 16.39 17.04 -36.22
N LEU A 677 17.43 16.22 -36.36
CA LEU A 677 17.96 15.80 -37.66
C LEU A 677 16.99 14.89 -38.42
N SER A 678 17.01 14.99 -39.74
CA SER A 678 16.39 14.01 -40.64
C SER A 678 17.11 12.67 -40.57
N GLN A 679 16.55 11.64 -41.18
CA GLN A 679 17.16 10.31 -41.17
C GLN A 679 18.55 10.34 -41.80
N ASN A 680 18.68 10.87 -43.03
CA ASN A 680 19.95 10.92 -43.73
C ASN A 680 21.01 11.79 -43.03
N GLU A 681 20.63 12.96 -42.52
CA GLU A 681 21.53 13.83 -41.75
C GLU A 681 22.06 13.12 -40.51
N LEU A 682 21.17 12.42 -39.79
CA LEU A 682 21.56 11.67 -38.61
C LEU A 682 22.48 10.49 -38.96
N LEU A 683 22.18 9.74 -40.02
CA LEU A 683 23.03 8.62 -40.44
C LEU A 683 24.43 9.10 -40.83
N SER A 684 24.54 10.24 -41.52
CA SER A 684 25.82 10.87 -41.82
C SER A 684 26.60 11.21 -40.54
N LEU A 685 25.93 11.84 -39.57
CA LEU A 685 26.53 12.17 -38.27
C LEU A 685 26.98 10.92 -37.50
N VAL A 686 26.11 9.91 -37.42
CA VAL A 686 26.37 8.66 -36.69
C VAL A 686 27.54 7.92 -37.33
N ASN A 687 27.52 7.72 -38.65
CA ASN A 687 28.58 7.02 -39.38
C ASN A 687 29.95 7.70 -39.24
N LYS A 688 29.97 9.05 -39.18
CA LYS A 688 31.21 9.82 -38.96
C LYS A 688 31.90 9.48 -37.63
N TYR A 689 31.13 9.16 -36.59
CA TYR A 689 31.65 8.92 -35.23
C TYR A 689 31.48 7.46 -34.79
N VAL A 690 31.36 6.51 -35.71
CA VAL A 690 31.38 5.08 -35.36
C VAL A 690 32.79 4.72 -34.87
N PRO A 691 32.93 4.03 -33.72
CA PRO A 691 34.25 3.58 -33.27
C PRO A 691 34.84 2.58 -34.28
N THR A 692 36.08 2.81 -34.69
CA THR A 692 36.84 1.90 -35.55
C THR A 692 37.48 0.79 -34.74
N GLU A 693 37.89 1.10 -33.51
CA GLU A 693 38.62 0.27 -32.57
C GLU A 693 37.75 -0.28 -31.44
N GLY A 694 38.21 -1.35 -30.79
CA GLY A 694 37.50 -2.00 -29.68
C GLY A 694 37.93 -1.55 -28.28
N LYS A 695 39.17 -1.10 -28.09
CA LYS A 695 39.68 -0.62 -26.80
C LYS A 695 39.83 0.90 -26.83
N ILE A 696 39.42 1.57 -25.77
CA ILE A 696 39.61 3.02 -25.65
C ILE A 696 41.06 3.27 -25.20
N ASP A 697 41.86 3.90 -26.06
CA ASP A 697 43.18 4.39 -25.67
C ASP A 697 43.05 5.77 -25.00
N TRP A 698 43.11 5.77 -23.67
CA TRP A 698 43.01 6.98 -22.86
C TRP A 698 44.20 7.93 -23.02
N THR A 699 45.28 7.53 -23.67
CA THR A 699 46.51 8.32 -23.83
C THR A 699 46.61 9.04 -25.18
N GLN A 700 45.92 8.55 -26.23
CA GLN A 700 46.04 9.07 -27.60
C GLN A 700 44.74 9.64 -28.21
N HIS A 701 43.57 9.42 -27.61
CA HIS A 701 42.31 9.88 -28.22
C HIS A 701 42.06 11.38 -28.05
N ASP A 702 41.51 12.01 -29.11
CA ASP A 702 40.83 13.31 -28.99
C ASP A 702 39.67 13.19 -28.00
N GLU A 703 39.79 13.84 -26.84
CA GLU A 703 38.78 13.81 -25.78
C GLU A 703 37.40 14.27 -26.26
N ILE A 704 37.34 15.18 -27.24
CA ILE A 704 36.10 15.69 -27.82
C ILE A 704 35.44 14.58 -28.62
N GLU A 705 36.20 13.93 -29.51
CA GLU A 705 35.71 12.83 -30.33
C GLU A 705 35.19 11.69 -29.46
N LEU A 706 35.99 11.23 -28.48
CA LEU A 706 35.60 10.19 -27.55
C LEU A 706 34.29 10.56 -26.81
N SER A 707 34.15 11.81 -26.38
CA SER A 707 32.93 12.29 -25.73
C SER A 707 31.72 12.27 -26.67
N LEU A 708 31.88 12.67 -27.94
CA LEU A 708 30.82 12.60 -28.95
C LEU A 708 30.39 11.15 -29.21
N ARG A 709 31.34 10.23 -29.41
CA ARG A 709 31.07 8.79 -29.60
C ARG A 709 30.21 8.24 -28.47
N LYS A 710 30.57 8.53 -27.22
CA LYS A 710 29.80 8.12 -26.01
C LYS A 710 28.38 8.68 -26.03
N HIS A 711 28.23 9.99 -26.23
CA HIS A 711 26.93 10.66 -26.13
C HIS A 711 26.01 10.40 -27.32
N ILE A 712 26.54 10.16 -28.53
CA ILE A 712 25.76 9.71 -29.69
C ILE A 712 25.23 8.30 -29.39
N ALA A 713 26.10 7.37 -28.97
CA ALA A 713 25.72 6.01 -28.63
C ALA A 713 24.58 5.97 -27.58
N THR A 714 24.70 6.74 -26.49
CA THR A 714 23.69 6.75 -25.42
C THR A 714 22.35 7.39 -25.82
N ARG A 715 22.31 8.23 -26.86
CA ARG A 715 21.12 9.02 -27.24
C ARG A 715 20.47 8.62 -28.57
N LEU A 716 21.10 7.72 -29.32
CA LEU A 716 20.62 7.24 -30.62
C LEU A 716 19.14 6.82 -30.64
N HIS A 717 18.62 6.26 -29.54
CA HIS A 717 17.21 5.85 -29.43
C HIS A 717 16.18 6.99 -29.44
N LEU A 718 16.62 8.26 -29.29
CA LEU A 718 15.73 9.44 -29.36
C LEU A 718 15.39 9.83 -30.80
N ALA A 719 16.15 9.31 -31.77
CA ALA A 719 16.00 9.63 -33.17
C ALA A 719 14.67 9.17 -33.76
N ARG A 720 14.21 9.92 -34.77
CA ARG A 720 12.97 9.70 -35.50
C ARG A 720 13.20 9.76 -37.02
N PRO A 721 12.95 8.67 -37.76
CA PRO A 721 12.61 7.34 -37.26
C PRO A 721 13.76 6.73 -36.44
N GLN A 722 13.44 5.71 -35.64
CA GLN A 722 14.43 5.04 -34.81
C GLN A 722 15.45 4.30 -35.71
N PRO A 723 16.78 4.41 -35.46
CA PRO A 723 17.79 3.76 -36.29
C PRO A 723 17.68 2.24 -36.27
N SER A 724 18.14 1.60 -37.35
CA SER A 724 18.13 0.14 -37.48
C SER A 724 19.05 -0.51 -36.43
N LEU A 725 18.80 -1.80 -36.13
CA LEU A 725 19.63 -2.53 -35.20
C LEU A 725 21.10 -2.59 -35.66
N ALA A 726 21.35 -2.67 -36.97
CA ALA A 726 22.70 -2.69 -37.54
C ALA A 726 23.48 -1.41 -37.21
N ILE A 727 22.83 -0.24 -37.31
CA ILE A 727 23.45 1.06 -36.98
C ILE A 727 23.73 1.16 -35.48
N ALA A 728 22.84 0.66 -34.63
CA ALA A 728 23.10 0.65 -33.19
C ALA A 728 24.26 -0.30 -32.84
N LEU A 729 24.32 -1.47 -33.48
CA LEU A 729 25.38 -2.46 -33.23
C LEU A 729 26.76 -2.02 -33.72
N SER A 730 26.87 -1.09 -34.68
CA SER A 730 28.17 -0.56 -35.12
C SER A 730 28.93 0.16 -34.00
N TYR A 731 28.22 0.69 -32.99
CA TYR A 731 28.78 1.28 -31.78
C TYR A 731 29.11 0.27 -30.67
N ALA A 732 28.69 -0.99 -30.81
CA ALA A 732 28.81 -2.01 -29.79
C ALA A 732 30.15 -2.77 -29.90
N LYS A 733 31.28 -2.04 -29.95
CA LYS A 733 32.64 -2.58 -30.06
C LYS A 733 33.41 -2.44 -28.75
N GLY A 734 33.90 -3.56 -28.21
CA GLY A 734 34.70 -3.62 -26.97
C GLY A 734 34.24 -2.67 -25.85
N ASP A 735 35.06 -1.71 -25.44
CA ASP A 735 34.79 -0.80 -24.32
C ASP A 735 33.62 0.17 -24.57
N TYR A 736 33.23 0.36 -25.84
CA TYR A 736 32.12 1.24 -26.22
C TYR A 736 30.73 0.65 -25.94
N VAL A 737 30.64 -0.66 -25.74
CA VAL A 737 29.38 -1.39 -25.49
C VAL A 737 28.58 -0.73 -24.35
N GLN A 738 29.23 -0.38 -23.25
CA GLN A 738 28.56 0.23 -22.09
C GLN A 738 27.79 1.52 -22.40
N TYR A 739 28.25 2.31 -23.38
CA TYR A 739 27.62 3.59 -23.74
C TYR A 739 26.43 3.42 -24.68
N ILE A 740 26.43 2.40 -25.54
CA ILE A 740 25.33 2.12 -26.47
C ILE A 740 24.20 1.34 -25.79
N LEU A 741 24.46 0.60 -24.71
CA LEU A 741 23.47 -0.23 -24.00
C LEU A 741 22.12 0.46 -23.73
N PRO A 742 22.04 1.72 -23.26
CA PRO A 742 20.76 2.39 -23.05
C PRO A 742 19.93 2.54 -24.35
N SER A 743 20.58 2.95 -25.44
CA SER A 743 19.91 3.06 -26.74
C SER A 743 19.56 1.71 -27.32
N LEU A 744 20.48 0.74 -27.22
CA LEU A 744 20.25 -0.61 -27.71
C LEU A 744 19.04 -1.21 -26.99
N ASN A 745 18.99 -1.19 -25.66
CA ASN A 745 17.82 -1.67 -24.91
C ASN A 745 16.51 -1.01 -25.34
N ALA A 746 16.51 0.31 -25.59
CA ALA A 746 15.32 1.03 -26.04
C ALA A 746 14.90 0.66 -27.49
N ILE A 747 15.86 0.40 -28.38
CA ILE A 747 15.63 -0.12 -29.74
C ILE A 747 15.06 -1.53 -29.65
N LEU A 748 15.81 -2.43 -29.02
CA LEU A 748 15.49 -3.85 -28.88
C LEU A 748 14.10 -4.08 -28.28
N TYR A 749 13.76 -3.37 -27.21
CA TYR A 749 12.45 -3.47 -26.57
C TYR A 749 11.31 -3.01 -27.49
N ASN A 750 11.57 -2.03 -28.36
CA ASN A 750 10.56 -1.46 -29.24
C ASN A 750 10.40 -2.23 -30.57
N MET A 751 11.30 -3.16 -30.93
CA MET A 751 11.21 -3.93 -32.17
C MET A 751 9.92 -4.75 -32.25
N SER A 752 9.42 -4.96 -33.47
CA SER A 752 8.33 -5.91 -33.75
C SER A 752 8.82 -7.35 -33.57
N CYS A 753 7.91 -8.31 -33.40
CA CYS A 753 8.29 -9.72 -33.26
C CYS A 753 8.91 -10.25 -34.56
N SER A 754 8.36 -9.89 -35.72
CA SER A 754 8.89 -10.27 -37.03
C SER A 754 10.32 -9.76 -37.23
N TYR A 755 10.57 -8.47 -36.98
CA TYR A 755 11.93 -7.91 -37.10
C TYR A 755 12.92 -8.50 -36.09
N ALA A 756 12.46 -8.82 -34.87
CA ALA A 756 13.28 -9.50 -33.88
C ALA A 756 13.66 -10.91 -34.34
N SER A 757 12.73 -11.69 -34.89
CA SER A 757 12.98 -13.05 -35.39
C SER A 757 14.07 -13.07 -36.47
N GLU A 758 14.04 -12.12 -37.41
CA GLU A 758 15.06 -12.00 -38.48
C GLU A 758 16.46 -11.59 -37.99
N ASN A 759 16.56 -10.93 -36.82
CA ASN A 759 17.80 -10.30 -36.38
C ASN A 759 18.35 -10.84 -35.04
N ILE A 760 17.61 -11.70 -34.32
CA ILE A 760 18.01 -12.20 -33.00
C ILE A 760 19.34 -12.96 -33.08
N LYS A 761 19.57 -13.73 -34.16
CA LYS A 761 20.79 -14.51 -34.36
C LYS A 761 22.04 -13.63 -34.33
N LYS A 762 21.98 -12.43 -34.93
CA LYS A 762 23.07 -11.44 -34.90
C LYS A 762 23.44 -11.01 -33.49
N LEU A 763 22.49 -11.00 -32.55
CA LEU A 763 22.76 -10.68 -31.14
C LEU A 763 23.30 -11.89 -30.38
N LEU A 764 22.86 -13.09 -30.73
CA LEU A 764 23.25 -14.33 -30.06
C LEU A 764 24.67 -14.76 -30.44
N ASP A 765 25.14 -14.39 -31.63
CA ASP A 765 26.51 -14.59 -32.11
C ASP A 765 27.47 -13.46 -31.66
N ALA A 766 26.96 -12.45 -30.96
CA ALA A 766 27.75 -11.30 -30.52
C ALA A 766 28.51 -11.58 -29.20
N PRO A 767 29.47 -10.72 -28.78
CA PRO A 767 30.16 -10.88 -27.51
C PRO A 767 29.22 -10.96 -26.30
N VAL A 768 29.69 -11.61 -25.23
CA VAL A 768 28.93 -11.99 -24.01
C VAL A 768 27.93 -10.94 -23.53
N SER A 769 28.32 -9.66 -23.49
CA SER A 769 27.42 -8.59 -23.03
C SER A 769 26.18 -8.44 -23.92
N LEU A 770 26.34 -8.41 -25.24
CA LEU A 770 25.25 -8.29 -26.21
C LEU A 770 24.43 -9.58 -26.31
N GLN A 771 25.10 -10.73 -26.22
CA GLN A 771 24.45 -12.04 -26.22
C GLN A 771 23.42 -12.18 -25.09
N LYS A 772 23.73 -11.70 -23.88
CA LYS A 772 22.76 -11.63 -22.76
C LYS A 772 21.51 -10.83 -23.13
N HIS A 773 21.67 -9.72 -23.86
CA HIS A 773 20.53 -8.93 -24.32
C HIS A 773 19.75 -9.64 -25.42
N GLY A 774 20.42 -10.35 -26.33
CA GLY A 774 19.80 -11.25 -27.30
C GLY A 774 18.87 -12.26 -26.63
N ILE A 775 19.38 -12.98 -25.63
CA ILE A 775 18.61 -13.98 -24.85
C ILE A 775 17.36 -13.36 -24.19
N ARG A 776 17.49 -12.18 -23.56
CA ARG A 776 16.35 -11.50 -22.90
C ARG A 776 15.28 -11.01 -23.88
N ILE A 777 15.62 -10.79 -25.14
CA ILE A 777 14.66 -10.37 -26.17
C ILE A 777 14.00 -11.59 -26.78
N SER A 778 14.76 -12.66 -27.01
CA SER A 778 14.21 -13.88 -27.59
C SER A 778 13.10 -14.40 -26.71
N SER A 779 13.29 -14.45 -25.39
CA SER A 779 12.24 -14.85 -24.43
C SER A 779 10.97 -13.99 -24.49
N LYS A 780 11.05 -12.77 -25.01
CA LYS A 780 9.93 -11.83 -25.12
C LYS A 780 9.29 -11.76 -26.50
N LYS A 781 9.97 -12.25 -27.53
CA LYS A 781 9.62 -11.98 -28.94
C LYS A 781 9.45 -13.24 -29.79
N LEU A 782 10.10 -14.34 -29.42
CA LEU A 782 9.99 -15.62 -30.12
C LEU A 782 8.94 -16.52 -29.47
N LYS A 783 8.46 -17.51 -30.21
CA LYS A 783 7.53 -18.53 -29.71
C LYS A 783 8.28 -19.58 -28.89
N ASN A 784 7.61 -20.21 -27.91
CA ASN A 784 8.23 -21.20 -27.03
C ASN A 784 8.93 -22.35 -27.79
N LYS A 785 8.32 -22.88 -28.86
CA LYS A 785 8.93 -23.94 -29.68
C LYS A 785 10.27 -23.53 -30.32
N GLU A 786 10.36 -22.28 -30.80
CA GLU A 786 11.59 -21.73 -31.38
C GLU A 786 12.66 -21.52 -30.31
N LEU A 787 12.24 -21.12 -29.09
CA LEU A 787 13.12 -20.89 -27.96
C LEU A 787 13.76 -22.18 -27.44
N THR A 788 13.02 -23.28 -27.37
CA THR A 788 13.52 -24.52 -26.77
C THR A 788 14.76 -25.04 -27.48
N GLN A 789 14.70 -25.13 -28.81
CA GLN A 789 15.84 -25.57 -29.62
C GLN A 789 17.01 -24.58 -29.51
N LEU A 790 16.72 -23.29 -29.68
CA LEU A 790 17.73 -22.23 -29.64
C LEU A 790 18.49 -22.19 -28.32
N TYR A 791 17.79 -22.27 -27.19
CA TYR A 791 18.42 -22.21 -25.86
C TYR A 791 19.19 -23.47 -25.53
N SER A 792 18.73 -24.64 -26.00
CA SER A 792 19.48 -25.90 -25.88
C SER A 792 20.83 -25.81 -26.59
N ASP A 793 20.84 -25.29 -27.83
CA ASP A 793 22.06 -25.14 -28.62
C ASP A 793 23.03 -24.14 -28.00
N ILE A 794 22.53 -22.97 -27.53
CA ILE A 794 23.38 -21.97 -26.86
C ILE A 794 23.96 -22.54 -25.57
N TRP A 795 23.18 -23.26 -24.76
CA TRP A 795 23.65 -23.85 -23.51
C TRP A 795 24.78 -24.86 -23.73
N LYS A 796 24.65 -25.73 -24.74
CA LYS A 796 25.66 -26.74 -25.08
C LYS A 796 26.96 -26.13 -25.59
N LEU A 797 26.86 -25.03 -26.35
CA LEU A 797 28.03 -24.37 -26.95
C LEU A 797 28.74 -23.39 -26.01
N ASN A 798 28.10 -22.93 -24.92
CA ASN A 798 28.64 -21.87 -24.06
C ASN A 798 28.96 -22.35 -22.64
N LYS A 799 30.25 -22.22 -22.25
CA LYS A 799 30.73 -22.43 -20.88
C LYS A 799 30.73 -21.15 -20.01
N ASN A 800 30.35 -20.01 -20.56
CA ASN A 800 30.37 -18.74 -19.82
C ASN A 800 29.25 -18.72 -18.74
N SER A 801 29.64 -18.70 -17.46
CA SER A 801 28.71 -18.75 -16.31
C SER A 801 27.63 -17.66 -16.35
N THR A 802 27.95 -16.48 -16.88
CA THR A 802 26.98 -15.37 -16.95
C THR A 802 25.98 -15.50 -18.11
N ILE A 803 26.33 -16.18 -19.21
CA ILE A 803 25.39 -16.53 -20.28
C ILE A 803 24.45 -17.62 -19.82
N ARG A 804 25.01 -18.68 -19.24
CA ARG A 804 24.26 -19.79 -18.63
C ARG A 804 23.26 -19.27 -17.59
N SER A 805 23.71 -18.38 -16.71
CA SER A 805 22.82 -17.72 -15.73
C SER A 805 21.62 -17.02 -16.37
N VAL A 806 21.84 -16.22 -17.41
CA VAL A 806 20.74 -15.51 -18.09
C VAL A 806 19.80 -16.49 -18.80
N LEU A 807 20.32 -17.51 -19.50
CA LEU A 807 19.50 -18.57 -20.11
C LEU A 807 18.63 -19.29 -19.07
N PHE A 808 19.24 -19.69 -17.96
CA PHE A 808 18.54 -20.38 -16.87
C PHE A 808 17.42 -19.51 -16.31
N CYS A 809 17.71 -18.25 -16.00
CA CYS A 809 16.74 -17.32 -15.42
C CYS A 809 15.58 -17.01 -16.37
N GLU A 810 15.86 -16.78 -17.66
CA GLU A 810 14.80 -16.55 -18.65
C GLU A 810 13.94 -17.80 -18.85
N THR A 811 14.54 -18.99 -18.91
CA THR A 811 13.80 -20.26 -19.05
C THR A 811 12.92 -20.54 -17.83
N PHE A 812 13.46 -20.36 -16.62
CA PHE A 812 12.71 -20.44 -15.38
C PHE A 812 11.52 -19.45 -15.37
N ASN A 813 11.74 -18.21 -15.79
CA ASN A 813 10.68 -17.19 -15.83
C ASN A 813 9.59 -17.51 -16.86
N ILE A 814 9.93 -18.17 -17.98
CA ILE A 814 8.95 -18.66 -18.95
C ILE A 814 8.14 -19.80 -18.32
N LEU A 815 8.79 -20.79 -17.71
CA LEU A 815 8.14 -21.92 -17.04
C LEU A 815 7.11 -21.46 -16.00
N CYS A 816 7.47 -20.50 -15.14
CA CYS A 816 6.59 -20.01 -14.07
C CYS A 816 5.36 -19.24 -14.59
N LYS A 817 5.43 -18.70 -15.82
CA LYS A 817 4.33 -17.94 -16.45
C LYS A 817 3.44 -18.79 -17.34
N GLU A 818 3.93 -19.94 -17.80
CA GLU A 818 3.18 -20.83 -18.67
C GLU A 818 2.00 -21.48 -17.95
N ARG A 819 0.93 -21.72 -18.69
CA ARG A 819 -0.32 -22.33 -18.21
C ARG A 819 -0.70 -23.57 -19.01
N ASP A 820 -0.26 -23.68 -20.25
CA ASP A 820 -0.49 -24.85 -21.08
C ASP A 820 0.36 -26.05 -20.61
N GLN A 821 -0.29 -27.14 -20.22
CA GLN A 821 0.35 -28.32 -19.61
C GLN A 821 1.41 -28.96 -20.51
N ASP A 822 1.15 -29.06 -21.81
CA ASP A 822 2.09 -29.66 -22.77
C ASP A 822 3.32 -28.77 -22.96
N THR A 823 3.12 -27.46 -23.06
CA THR A 823 4.21 -26.48 -23.16
C THR A 823 5.03 -26.40 -21.86
N ILE A 824 4.40 -26.52 -20.69
CA ILE A 824 5.10 -26.60 -19.40
C ILE A 824 6.07 -27.78 -19.39
N LYS A 825 5.66 -28.96 -19.86
CA LYS A 825 6.54 -30.14 -19.93
C LYS A 825 7.72 -29.90 -20.85
N ILE A 826 7.52 -29.33 -22.04
CA ILE A 826 8.59 -29.00 -22.98
C ILE A 826 9.61 -28.02 -22.39
N ILE A 827 9.15 -26.96 -21.71
CA ILE A 827 10.05 -25.99 -21.07
C ILE A 827 10.75 -26.62 -19.86
N TRP A 828 10.05 -27.49 -19.13
CA TRP A 828 10.62 -28.22 -18.00
C TRP A 828 11.74 -29.15 -18.45
N GLU A 829 11.59 -29.90 -19.54
CA GLU A 829 12.65 -30.75 -20.09
C GLU A 829 13.92 -29.95 -20.39
N LEU A 830 13.77 -28.75 -20.96
CA LEU A 830 14.90 -27.84 -21.20
C LEU A 830 15.55 -27.38 -19.89
N LEU A 831 14.75 -26.93 -18.92
CA LEU A 831 15.26 -26.45 -17.63
C LEU A 831 15.90 -27.58 -16.83
N SER A 832 15.32 -28.78 -16.84
CA SER A 832 15.87 -29.99 -16.24
C SER A 832 17.23 -30.31 -16.84
N MET A 833 17.35 -30.28 -18.18
CA MET A 833 18.63 -30.46 -18.86
C MET A 833 19.67 -29.42 -18.42
N PHE A 834 19.26 -28.17 -18.17
CA PHE A 834 20.16 -27.18 -17.60
C PHE A 834 20.62 -27.56 -16.20
N ILE A 835 19.69 -27.95 -15.31
CA ILE A 835 20.00 -28.35 -13.93
C ILE A 835 20.96 -29.55 -13.89
N ASP A 836 20.73 -30.56 -14.74
CA ASP A 836 21.56 -31.76 -14.82
C ASP A 836 23.00 -31.47 -15.28
N ASN A 837 23.23 -30.33 -15.94
CA ASN A 837 24.52 -29.90 -16.46
C ASN A 837 25.16 -28.75 -15.66
N LEU A 838 24.65 -28.43 -14.47
CA LEU A 838 25.26 -27.42 -13.59
C LEU A 838 26.54 -27.95 -12.94
N THR A 839 27.50 -27.06 -12.68
CA THR A 839 28.73 -27.35 -11.92
C THR A 839 28.78 -26.50 -10.65
N SER A 840 29.80 -26.70 -9.80
CA SER A 840 30.00 -25.86 -8.61
C SER A 840 30.41 -24.42 -8.92
N GLU A 841 30.85 -24.14 -10.15
CA GLU A 841 31.34 -22.81 -10.59
C GLU A 841 30.27 -21.98 -11.32
N GLU A 842 29.01 -22.13 -10.91
CA GLU A 842 27.89 -21.45 -11.53
C GLU A 842 27.61 -20.09 -10.89
N ASN A 843 26.84 -19.25 -11.60
CA ASN A 843 26.47 -17.94 -11.09
C ASN A 843 25.43 -18.06 -9.95
N GLN A 844 25.61 -17.33 -8.85
CA GLN A 844 24.71 -17.31 -7.69
C GLN A 844 23.23 -17.05 -8.04
N ASN A 845 22.94 -16.34 -9.13
CA ASN A 845 21.56 -16.13 -9.58
C ASN A 845 20.84 -17.44 -9.94
N ILE A 846 21.56 -18.46 -10.42
CA ILE A 846 21.01 -19.80 -10.66
C ILE A 846 20.58 -20.41 -9.32
N TYR A 847 21.45 -20.37 -8.31
CA TYR A 847 21.18 -20.93 -6.99
C TYR A 847 19.95 -20.27 -6.35
N ASN A 848 19.83 -18.95 -6.47
CA ASN A 848 18.66 -18.20 -6.00
C ASN A 848 17.35 -18.60 -6.70
N LYS A 849 17.41 -19.06 -7.96
CA LYS A 849 16.23 -19.53 -8.68
C LYS A 849 15.85 -20.97 -8.32
N LEU A 850 16.83 -21.82 -8.05
CA LEU A 850 16.62 -23.19 -7.57
C LEU A 850 15.82 -23.22 -6.24
N SER A 851 15.91 -22.19 -5.40
CA SER A 851 15.11 -22.13 -4.16
C SER A 851 13.65 -21.70 -4.35
N LYS A 852 13.24 -21.18 -5.53
CA LYS A 852 11.91 -20.59 -5.78
C LYS A 852 10.86 -21.61 -6.23
N VAL A 853 10.73 -22.69 -5.47
CA VAL A 853 9.85 -23.84 -5.79
C VAL A 853 8.38 -23.46 -5.89
N ARG A 854 7.91 -22.53 -5.04
CA ARG A 854 6.51 -22.07 -5.03
C ARG A 854 6.10 -21.34 -6.32
N GLU A 855 7.04 -20.82 -7.09
CA GLU A 855 6.76 -20.15 -8.37
C GLU A 855 6.53 -21.15 -9.53
N VAL A 856 7.00 -22.40 -9.37
CA VAL A 856 6.97 -23.43 -10.41
C VAL A 856 5.58 -24.07 -10.52
N PRO A 857 5.09 -24.40 -11.74
CA PRO A 857 3.84 -25.11 -11.93
C PRO A 857 3.78 -26.44 -11.18
N GLU A 858 2.61 -26.76 -10.61
CA GLU A 858 2.41 -27.90 -9.72
C GLU A 858 2.80 -29.25 -10.35
N CYS A 859 2.52 -29.44 -11.64
CA CYS A 859 2.79 -30.67 -12.38
C CYS A 859 4.28 -31.05 -12.49
N VAL A 860 5.22 -30.10 -12.31
CA VAL A 860 6.68 -30.34 -12.36
C VAL A 860 7.39 -29.88 -11.09
N ARG A 861 6.64 -29.40 -10.09
CA ARG A 861 7.19 -28.78 -8.88
C ARG A 861 7.97 -29.76 -8.02
N GLY A 862 7.50 -31.01 -7.91
CA GLY A 862 8.19 -32.08 -7.18
C GLY A 862 9.56 -32.39 -7.79
N GLU A 863 9.61 -32.65 -9.09
CA GLU A 863 10.86 -32.95 -9.81
C GLU A 863 11.85 -31.77 -9.73
N PHE A 864 11.34 -30.53 -9.88
CA PHE A 864 12.15 -29.33 -9.71
C PHE A 864 12.76 -29.23 -8.31
N TRP A 865 11.97 -29.49 -7.27
CA TRP A 865 12.46 -29.48 -5.89
C TRP A 865 13.53 -30.55 -5.68
N MET A 866 13.33 -31.79 -6.18
CA MET A 866 14.30 -32.87 -6.05
C MET A 866 15.65 -32.56 -6.70
N LYS A 867 15.62 -32.09 -7.96
CA LYS A 867 16.84 -31.72 -8.69
C LYS A 867 17.55 -30.53 -8.04
N SER A 868 16.80 -29.52 -7.60
CA SER A 868 17.32 -28.35 -6.89
C SER A 868 17.97 -28.74 -5.56
N ASN A 869 17.31 -29.59 -4.77
CA ASN A 869 17.82 -30.07 -3.49
C ASN A 869 19.08 -30.92 -3.68
N LYS A 870 19.10 -31.84 -4.67
CA LYS A 870 20.27 -32.66 -4.97
C LYS A 870 21.48 -31.80 -5.35
N PHE A 871 21.28 -30.81 -6.22
CA PHE A 871 22.35 -29.92 -6.66
C PHE A 871 22.85 -29.01 -5.53
N LEU A 872 21.97 -28.29 -4.83
CA LEU A 872 22.38 -27.34 -3.78
C LEU A 872 23.07 -28.03 -2.59
N ASN A 873 22.68 -29.26 -2.24
CA ASN A 873 23.38 -30.04 -1.20
C ASN A 873 24.73 -30.61 -1.67
N SER A 874 24.98 -30.67 -2.98
CA SER A 874 26.28 -31.12 -3.53
C SER A 874 27.34 -30.01 -3.56
N LEU A 875 26.96 -28.75 -3.31
CA LEU A 875 27.86 -27.61 -3.35
C LEU A 875 28.78 -27.56 -2.12
N PRO A 876 30.04 -27.08 -2.26
CA PRO A 876 30.93 -26.82 -1.15
C PRO A 876 30.35 -25.89 -0.08
N THR A 877 30.71 -26.10 1.18
CA THR A 877 30.28 -25.28 2.33
C THR A 877 30.62 -23.79 2.21
N ASN A 878 31.61 -23.44 1.37
CA ASN A 878 32.06 -22.05 1.14
C ASN A 878 31.08 -21.22 0.28
N ASP A 879 30.12 -21.85 -0.42
CA ASP A 879 29.17 -21.17 -1.32
C ASP A 879 27.97 -20.54 -0.61
N ASN A 880 27.94 -20.59 0.73
CA ASN A 880 26.95 -19.94 1.61
C ASN A 880 25.47 -20.24 1.23
N CYS A 881 25.20 -21.44 0.71
CA CYS A 881 23.88 -21.88 0.22
C CYS A 881 22.90 -22.33 1.33
N ASN A 882 23.32 -22.30 2.60
CA ASN A 882 22.50 -22.74 3.74
C ASN A 882 21.14 -22.02 3.81
N THR A 883 21.11 -20.73 3.49
CA THR A 883 19.87 -19.94 3.46
C THR A 883 18.92 -20.43 2.36
N LEU A 884 19.45 -20.81 1.19
CA LEU A 884 18.68 -21.32 0.06
C LEU A 884 18.15 -22.74 0.33
N ILE A 885 18.95 -23.58 0.98
CA ILE A 885 18.54 -24.91 1.42
C ILE A 885 17.40 -24.80 2.45
N LYS A 886 17.48 -23.84 3.39
CA LYS A 886 16.37 -23.56 4.31
C LYS A 886 15.10 -23.11 3.58
N GLU A 887 15.22 -22.25 2.56
CA GLU A 887 14.06 -21.88 1.71
C GLU A 887 13.44 -23.12 1.04
N LEU A 888 14.25 -24.04 0.51
CA LEU A 888 13.77 -25.31 -0.04
C LEU A 888 13.06 -26.17 1.01
N GLN A 889 13.62 -26.27 2.21
CA GLN A 889 13.04 -27.04 3.32
C GLN A 889 11.67 -26.47 3.73
N HIS A 890 11.50 -25.15 3.73
CA HIS A 890 10.20 -24.53 4.01
C HIS A 890 9.12 -24.84 2.96
N ALA A 891 9.51 -25.17 1.73
CA ALA A 891 8.59 -25.57 0.66
C ALA A 891 8.28 -27.08 0.67
N LEU A 892 9.05 -27.90 1.39
CA LEU A 892 8.94 -29.36 1.39
C LEU A 892 7.53 -29.89 1.73
N PRO A 893 6.81 -29.35 2.76
CA PRO A 893 5.46 -29.85 3.08
C PRO A 893 4.45 -29.71 1.93
N GLU A 894 4.63 -28.71 1.06
CA GLU A 894 3.76 -28.45 -0.09
C GLU A 894 4.03 -29.38 -1.28
N VAL A 895 5.25 -29.95 -1.36
CA VAL A 895 5.67 -30.79 -2.49
C VAL A 895 5.79 -32.28 -2.15
N LEU A 896 5.69 -32.64 -0.88
CA LEU A 896 5.97 -33.99 -0.37
C LEU A 896 5.18 -35.10 -1.09
N GLU A 897 3.96 -34.82 -1.57
CA GLU A 897 3.11 -35.75 -2.33
C GLU A 897 3.64 -36.09 -3.72
N PHE A 898 4.47 -35.22 -4.29
CA PHE A 898 4.98 -35.34 -5.65
C PHE A 898 6.42 -35.86 -5.69
N LEU A 899 7.01 -36.19 -4.53
CA LEU A 899 8.39 -36.67 -4.44
C LEU A 899 8.45 -38.20 -4.49
N GLU A 900 9.57 -38.72 -4.98
CA GLU A 900 9.82 -40.16 -4.99
C GLU A 900 10.10 -40.71 -3.58
N ASP A 901 9.47 -41.84 -3.23
CA ASP A 901 9.61 -42.50 -1.92
C ASP A 901 11.07 -42.87 -1.59
N ASP A 902 11.84 -43.32 -2.59
CA ASP A 902 13.26 -43.66 -2.44
C ASP A 902 14.09 -42.43 -2.07
N PHE A 903 13.81 -41.29 -2.72
CA PHE A 903 14.47 -40.04 -2.43
C PHE A 903 14.19 -39.57 -0.98
N ILE A 904 12.92 -39.56 -0.56
CA ILE A 904 12.54 -39.16 0.80
C ILE A 904 13.16 -40.11 1.83
N THR A 905 13.16 -41.42 1.57
CA THR A 905 13.77 -42.41 2.46
C THR A 905 15.26 -42.11 2.67
N GLY A 906 16.01 -41.93 1.57
CA GLY A 906 17.43 -41.62 1.63
C GLY A 906 17.69 -40.32 2.39
N MET A 907 16.87 -39.29 2.13
CA MET A 907 16.92 -38.04 2.86
C MET A 907 16.69 -38.27 4.35
N LEU A 908 15.64 -38.96 4.79
CA LEU A 908 15.30 -39.11 6.22
C LEU A 908 16.36 -39.91 7.00
N LEU A 909 16.88 -40.98 6.42
CA LEU A 909 17.85 -41.88 7.06
C LEU A 909 19.30 -41.39 7.00
N GLU A 910 19.60 -40.36 6.20
CA GLU A 910 20.94 -39.79 6.08
C GLU A 910 21.50 -39.29 7.42
N SER A 911 22.64 -39.87 7.83
CA SER A 911 23.33 -39.58 9.10
C SER A 911 22.44 -39.76 10.34
N LEU A 912 21.51 -40.72 10.30
CA LEU A 912 20.51 -40.95 11.35
C LEU A 912 21.14 -41.04 12.75
N ASP A 913 22.16 -41.88 12.93
CA ASP A 913 22.84 -42.11 14.22
C ASP A 913 23.31 -40.82 14.88
N LYS A 914 24.03 -39.99 14.12
CA LYS A 914 24.54 -38.71 14.60
C LYS A 914 23.38 -37.78 14.93
N LYS A 915 22.40 -37.65 14.04
CA LYS A 915 21.30 -36.69 14.20
C LYS A 915 20.35 -37.05 15.34
N ILE A 916 20.07 -38.34 15.56
CA ILE A 916 19.12 -38.78 16.58
C ILE A 916 19.70 -38.82 18.00
N SER A 917 21.02 -38.99 18.13
CA SER A 917 21.70 -39.13 19.43
C SER A 917 22.35 -37.85 19.96
N THR A 918 22.74 -36.91 19.09
CA THR A 918 23.50 -35.71 19.48
C THR A 918 22.67 -34.43 19.59
N GLY A 919 21.40 -34.43 19.17
CA GLY A 919 20.55 -33.25 19.18
C GLY A 919 19.09 -33.55 18.87
N ASN A 920 18.28 -32.50 18.76
CA ASN A 920 16.90 -32.64 18.30
C ASN A 920 16.90 -33.07 16.83
N TYR A 921 16.17 -34.15 16.54
CA TYR A 921 16.02 -34.67 15.19
C TYR A 921 15.05 -33.76 14.42
N ASP A 922 15.62 -32.85 13.64
CA ASP A 922 14.96 -31.82 12.83
C ASP A 922 13.97 -32.38 11.78
N ARG A 923 14.02 -33.69 11.52
CA ARG A 923 13.15 -34.40 10.57
C ARG A 923 11.98 -35.14 11.21
N SER A 924 11.76 -35.00 12.52
CA SER A 924 10.69 -35.71 13.25
C SER A 924 9.29 -35.49 12.64
N GLU A 925 8.97 -34.24 12.26
CA GLU A 925 7.70 -33.89 11.64
C GLU A 925 7.54 -34.48 10.22
N LEU A 926 8.64 -34.51 9.46
CA LEU A 926 8.65 -35.05 8.10
C LEU A 926 8.44 -36.57 8.07
N VAL A 927 8.99 -37.29 9.07
CA VAL A 927 8.73 -38.73 9.23
C VAL A 927 7.23 -38.98 9.40
N ALA A 928 6.58 -38.25 10.31
CA ALA A 928 5.15 -38.40 10.54
C ALA A 928 4.32 -38.05 9.28
N HIS A 929 4.61 -36.92 8.64
CA HIS A 929 3.98 -36.51 7.38
C HIS A 929 4.11 -37.56 6.28
N PHE A 930 5.32 -38.09 6.03
CA PHE A 930 5.59 -39.02 4.95
C PHE A 930 4.79 -40.33 5.09
N ILE A 931 4.69 -40.84 6.32
CA ILE A 931 3.91 -42.04 6.62
C ILE A 931 2.41 -41.75 6.45
N TRP A 932 1.93 -40.62 6.99
CA TRP A 932 0.52 -40.24 6.93
C TRP A 932 0.04 -39.94 5.50
N LEU A 933 0.93 -39.51 4.61
CA LEU A 933 0.59 -39.12 3.24
C LEU A 933 0.37 -40.31 2.31
N SER A 934 -0.52 -41.23 2.69
CA SER A 934 -0.82 -42.43 1.90
C SER A 934 -2.33 -42.65 1.78
N LYS A 935 -2.77 -42.96 0.55
CA LYS A 935 -4.18 -43.26 0.24
C LYS A 935 -4.56 -44.72 0.49
N SER A 936 -3.59 -45.58 0.78
CA SER A 936 -3.79 -47.00 1.08
C SER A 936 -2.96 -47.43 2.29
N GLU A 937 -3.48 -48.42 3.02
CA GLU A 937 -2.78 -49.05 4.14
C GLU A 937 -1.48 -49.74 3.69
N ASP A 938 -1.45 -50.37 2.51
CA ASP A 938 -0.26 -51.05 1.98
C ASP A 938 0.92 -50.09 1.77
N LEU A 939 0.66 -48.91 1.17
CA LEU A 939 1.70 -47.89 0.98
C LEU A 939 2.19 -47.33 2.32
N GLN A 940 1.27 -47.13 3.27
CA GLN A 940 1.57 -46.75 4.64
C GLN A 940 2.51 -47.75 5.32
N ILE A 941 2.19 -49.04 5.26
CA ILE A 941 2.99 -50.13 5.83
C ILE A 941 4.36 -50.20 5.14
N ARG A 942 4.41 -50.02 3.81
CA ARG A 942 5.67 -49.99 3.07
C ARG A 942 6.56 -48.84 3.54
N ARG A 943 6.04 -47.62 3.65
CA ARG A 943 6.78 -46.45 4.14
C ARG A 943 7.20 -46.59 5.59
N TYR A 944 6.32 -47.13 6.43
CA TYR A 944 6.59 -47.45 7.82
C TYR A 944 7.78 -48.41 7.96
N LYS A 945 7.75 -49.55 7.26
CA LYS A 945 8.84 -50.55 7.27
C LYS A 945 10.16 -49.97 6.76
N LYS A 946 10.10 -49.06 5.79
CA LYS A 946 11.28 -48.52 5.14
C LYS A 946 11.93 -47.35 5.89
N VAL A 947 11.16 -46.58 6.66
CA VAL A 947 11.64 -45.37 7.34
C VAL A 947 11.56 -45.48 8.85
N LEU A 948 10.36 -45.73 9.40
CA LEU A 948 10.16 -45.65 10.85
C LEU A 948 10.73 -46.87 11.58
N VAL A 949 10.63 -48.07 11.01
CA VAL A 949 11.22 -49.27 11.63
C VAL A 949 12.75 -49.12 11.83
N PRO A 950 13.55 -48.69 10.84
CA PRO A 950 14.97 -48.38 11.06
C PRO A 950 15.21 -47.32 12.15
N ILE A 951 14.37 -46.29 12.22
CA ILE A 951 14.47 -45.24 13.25
C ILE A 951 14.17 -45.82 14.64
N LEU A 952 13.15 -46.66 14.77
CA LEU A 952 12.78 -47.32 16.03
C LEU A 952 13.89 -48.26 16.52
N GLU A 953 14.33 -49.17 15.66
CA GLU A 953 15.41 -50.12 15.97
C GLU A 953 16.67 -49.39 16.43
N ARG A 954 17.03 -48.30 15.75
CA ARG A 954 18.19 -47.50 16.15
C ARG A 954 17.95 -46.71 17.44
N SER A 955 16.74 -46.21 17.65
CA SER A 955 16.36 -45.52 18.89
C SER A 955 16.43 -46.45 20.10
N PHE A 956 15.97 -47.70 19.96
CA PHE A 956 16.05 -48.70 21.02
C PHE A 956 17.52 -49.03 21.35
N ALA A 957 18.35 -49.20 20.33
CA ALA A 957 19.79 -49.46 20.53
C ALA A 957 20.54 -48.31 21.23
N LEU A 958 20.04 -47.07 21.12
CA LEU A 958 20.67 -45.87 21.68
C LEU A 958 19.88 -45.27 22.85
N TRP A 959 18.90 -46.00 23.40
CA TRP A 959 17.89 -45.46 24.32
C TRP A 959 18.47 -44.79 25.57
N ASP A 960 19.56 -45.36 26.09
CA ASP A 960 20.24 -44.91 27.30
C ASP A 960 21.46 -44.03 27.02
N THR A 961 21.71 -43.70 25.75
CA THR A 961 22.83 -42.85 25.36
C THR A 961 22.54 -41.40 25.75
N LYS A 962 23.45 -40.79 26.53
CA LYS A 962 23.42 -39.37 26.85
C LYS A 962 24.38 -38.60 25.95
N HIS A 963 23.95 -37.42 25.50
CA HIS A 963 24.83 -36.41 24.92
C HIS A 963 24.58 -35.10 25.67
N GLN A 964 25.64 -34.50 26.24
CA GLN A 964 25.54 -33.29 27.07
C GLN A 964 24.49 -33.45 28.19
N ASP A 965 24.52 -34.58 28.90
CA ASP A 965 23.60 -34.97 29.99
C ASP A 965 22.11 -35.06 29.61
N LYS A 966 21.78 -35.08 28.31
CA LYS A 966 20.41 -35.19 27.80
C LYS A 966 20.19 -36.48 27.03
N TYR A 967 19.00 -37.06 27.18
CA TYR A 967 18.53 -38.22 26.41
C TYR A 967 17.82 -37.77 25.12
N PHE A 968 18.58 -37.33 24.12
CA PHE A 968 18.01 -36.83 22.85
C PHE A 968 17.17 -37.88 22.13
N VAL A 969 17.59 -39.16 22.15
CA VAL A 969 16.85 -40.25 21.51
C VAL A 969 15.43 -40.37 22.06
N ARG A 970 15.29 -40.31 23.40
CA ARG A 970 13.98 -40.36 24.08
C ARG A 970 13.09 -39.17 23.68
N SER A 971 13.67 -37.97 23.66
CA SER A 971 12.99 -36.74 23.23
C SER A 971 12.54 -36.80 21.75
N ASN A 972 13.41 -37.30 20.87
CA ASN A 972 13.15 -37.40 19.44
C ASN A 972 12.02 -38.39 19.13
N LEU A 973 12.01 -39.56 19.80
CA LEU A 973 10.92 -40.51 19.65
C LEU A 973 9.58 -39.94 20.17
N HIS A 974 9.61 -39.19 21.27
CA HIS A 974 8.43 -38.49 21.77
C HIS A 974 7.91 -37.44 20.78
N ASN A 975 8.81 -36.67 20.15
CA ASN A 975 8.45 -35.69 19.14
C ASN A 975 7.80 -36.34 17.90
N ILE A 976 8.33 -37.46 17.41
CA ILE A 976 7.71 -38.21 16.30
C ILE A 976 6.28 -38.62 16.67
N CYS A 977 6.07 -39.15 17.89
CA CYS A 977 4.74 -39.52 18.38
C CYS A 977 3.79 -38.33 18.48
N LYS A 978 4.30 -37.19 18.96
CA LYS A 978 3.55 -35.94 19.02
C LYS A 978 3.11 -35.49 17.63
N TYR A 979 3.99 -35.56 16.63
CA TYR A 979 3.64 -35.14 15.27
C TYR A 979 2.56 -36.01 14.61
N PHE A 980 2.49 -37.31 14.94
CA PHE A 980 1.34 -38.13 14.50
C PHE A 980 -0.01 -37.59 15.00
N CYS A 981 -0.04 -36.98 16.19
CA CYS A 981 -1.24 -36.33 16.72
C CYS A 981 -1.54 -35.02 15.99
N THR A 982 -0.55 -34.12 15.92
CA THR A 982 -0.75 -32.77 15.35
C THR A 982 -1.15 -32.77 13.88
N LEU A 983 -0.75 -33.82 13.14
CA LEU A 983 -1.03 -33.97 11.71
C LEU A 983 -2.33 -34.72 11.41
N PHE A 984 -2.95 -35.34 12.41
CA PHE A 984 -4.14 -36.16 12.23
C PHE A 984 -5.22 -35.42 11.45
N ASN A 985 -5.53 -34.20 11.89
CA ASN A 985 -6.61 -33.41 11.30
C ASN A 985 -6.31 -33.05 9.83
N ILE A 986 -5.13 -32.49 9.58
CA ILE A 986 -4.70 -32.04 8.24
C ILE A 986 -4.69 -33.21 7.25
N MET A 987 -4.21 -34.37 7.66
CA MET A 987 -4.01 -35.49 6.74
C MET A 987 -5.30 -36.26 6.47
N PHE A 988 -6.11 -36.49 7.50
CA PHE A 988 -7.29 -37.34 7.38
C PHE A 988 -8.46 -36.66 6.67
N LEU A 989 -8.82 -35.42 7.02
CA LEU A 989 -9.97 -34.75 6.39
C LEU A 989 -9.58 -33.74 5.31
N ASP A 990 -8.51 -32.94 5.49
CA ASP A 990 -8.15 -31.93 4.48
C ASP A 990 -7.53 -32.60 3.24
N LYS A 991 -6.71 -33.65 3.43
CA LYS A 991 -6.07 -34.42 2.35
C LYS A 991 -6.72 -35.77 2.03
N ASN A 992 -7.75 -36.18 2.79
CA ASN A 992 -8.47 -37.45 2.58
C ASN A 992 -7.55 -38.69 2.54
N MET A 993 -6.57 -38.75 3.45
CA MET A 993 -5.61 -39.86 3.56
C MET A 993 -6.14 -40.97 4.50
N ASN A 994 -5.59 -42.18 4.40
CA ASN A 994 -6.03 -43.30 5.25
C ASN A 994 -5.52 -43.15 6.71
N ILE A 995 -6.29 -43.54 7.72
CA ILE A 995 -5.85 -43.48 9.12
C ILE A 995 -4.92 -44.68 9.42
N PRO A 996 -3.68 -44.48 9.89
CA PRO A 996 -2.67 -45.54 9.96
C PRO A 996 -2.73 -46.32 11.28
N ILE A 997 -3.91 -46.83 11.62
CA ILE A 997 -4.16 -47.57 12.86
C ILE A 997 -3.22 -48.78 12.96
N ALA A 998 -3.06 -49.55 11.87
CA ALA A 998 -2.17 -50.72 11.83
C ALA A 998 -0.70 -50.34 12.13
N VAL A 999 -0.23 -49.22 11.57
CA VAL A 999 1.14 -48.71 11.78
C VAL A 999 1.34 -48.27 13.23
N LEU A 1000 0.39 -47.55 13.82
CA LEU A 1000 0.50 -47.12 15.22
C LEU A 1000 0.43 -48.30 16.18
N SER A 1001 -0.39 -49.31 15.89
CA SER A 1001 -0.47 -50.54 16.68
C SER A 1001 0.85 -51.30 16.67
N ASP A 1002 1.44 -51.56 15.49
CA ASP A 1002 2.74 -52.23 15.40
C ASP A 1002 3.87 -51.43 16.07
N MET A 1003 3.83 -50.09 15.94
CA MET A 1003 4.77 -49.20 16.64
C MET A 1003 4.64 -49.33 18.16
N MET A 1004 3.41 -49.35 18.68
CA MET A 1004 3.15 -49.53 20.11
C MET A 1004 3.66 -50.89 20.59
N ASP A 1005 3.38 -51.96 19.85
CA ASP A 1005 3.82 -53.33 20.19
C ASP A 1005 5.35 -53.44 20.21
N LYS A 1006 6.03 -52.83 19.24
CA LYS A 1006 7.51 -52.75 19.20
C LYS A 1006 8.08 -51.98 20.38
N ILE A 1007 7.50 -50.84 20.75
CA ILE A 1007 7.93 -50.06 21.91
C ILE A 1007 7.73 -50.87 23.20
N GLN A 1008 6.58 -51.53 23.38
CA GLN A 1008 6.31 -52.37 24.56
C GLN A 1008 7.26 -53.56 24.67
N SER A 1009 7.65 -54.15 23.54
CA SER A 1009 8.53 -55.32 23.50
C SER A 1009 10.00 -54.97 23.75
N ASN A 1010 10.42 -53.73 23.50
CA ASN A 1010 11.83 -53.32 23.59
C ASN A 1010 12.13 -52.39 24.77
N LEU A 1011 11.14 -51.70 25.34
CA LEU A 1011 11.33 -50.70 26.39
C LEU A 1011 10.52 -51.03 27.66
N PRO A 1012 11.09 -50.83 28.87
CA PRO A 1012 10.37 -51.07 30.12
C PRO A 1012 9.13 -50.17 30.26
N LEU A 1013 7.99 -50.77 30.60
CA LEU A 1013 6.70 -50.07 30.76
C LEU A 1013 6.79 -48.90 31.76
N HIS A 1014 7.41 -49.12 32.93
CA HIS A 1014 7.42 -48.14 34.01
C HIS A 1014 8.23 -46.88 33.66
N GLU A 1015 9.31 -46.98 32.89
CA GLU A 1015 10.10 -45.83 32.44
C GLU A 1015 9.44 -45.09 31.26
N ASN A 1016 8.57 -45.76 30.51
CA ASN A 1016 8.05 -45.29 29.22
C ASN A 1016 6.53 -45.14 29.19
N TYR A 1017 5.89 -45.18 30.37
CA TYR A 1017 4.44 -45.14 30.52
C TYR A 1017 3.80 -43.95 29.79
N VAL A 1018 4.38 -42.75 29.88
CA VAL A 1018 3.89 -41.54 29.20
C VAL A 1018 3.84 -41.70 27.68
N LEU A 1019 4.89 -42.29 27.08
CA LEU A 1019 4.98 -42.49 25.63
C LEU A 1019 3.94 -43.53 25.16
N LEU A 1020 3.84 -44.65 25.89
CA LEU A 1020 2.90 -45.73 25.62
C LEU A 1020 1.44 -45.30 25.79
N LEU A 1021 1.14 -44.56 26.86
CA LEU A 1021 -0.20 -44.03 27.11
C LEU A 1021 -0.60 -43.01 26.02
N ARG A 1022 0.32 -42.13 25.62
CA ARG A 1022 0.08 -41.18 24.51
C ARG A 1022 -0.29 -41.91 23.22
N LEU A 1023 0.45 -42.95 22.84
CA LEU A 1023 0.15 -43.76 21.65
C LEU A 1023 -1.19 -44.49 21.79
N LYS A 1024 -1.45 -45.11 22.94
CA LYS A 1024 -2.70 -45.82 23.24
C LYS A 1024 -3.91 -44.90 23.13
N LEU A 1025 -3.86 -43.70 23.71
CA LEU A 1025 -4.93 -42.70 23.61
C LEU A 1025 -5.09 -42.20 22.17
N THR A 1026 -4.00 -41.94 21.46
CA THR A 1026 -4.03 -41.51 20.06
C THR A 1026 -4.72 -42.56 19.17
N ILE A 1027 -4.32 -43.83 19.27
CA ILE A 1027 -4.93 -44.94 18.52
C ILE A 1027 -6.42 -45.04 18.81
N THR A 1028 -6.81 -44.87 20.08
CA THR A 1028 -8.19 -44.97 20.55
C THR A 1028 -9.04 -43.85 19.96
N ILE A 1029 -8.60 -42.59 20.08
CA ILE A 1029 -9.31 -41.45 19.52
C ILE A 1029 -9.42 -41.58 18.00
N CYS A 1030 -8.34 -41.95 17.31
CA CYS A 1030 -8.35 -42.20 15.87
C CYS A 1030 -9.39 -43.26 15.46
N LYS A 1031 -9.48 -44.38 16.19
CA LYS A 1031 -10.46 -45.45 15.95
C LYS A 1031 -11.90 -44.95 16.15
N ILE A 1032 -12.17 -44.24 17.24
CA ILE A 1032 -13.52 -43.74 17.56
C ILE A 1032 -13.95 -42.71 16.51
N VAL A 1033 -13.09 -41.73 16.19
CA VAL A 1033 -13.38 -40.72 15.17
C VAL A 1033 -13.58 -41.37 13.80
N SER A 1034 -12.76 -42.34 13.42
CA SER A 1034 -12.93 -43.12 12.18
C SER A 1034 -14.30 -43.81 12.11
N ASN A 1035 -14.72 -44.44 13.22
CA ASN A 1035 -16.03 -45.09 13.31
C ASN A 1035 -17.19 -44.09 13.19
N VAL A 1036 -17.09 -42.93 13.84
CA VAL A 1036 -18.10 -41.85 13.72
C VAL A 1036 -18.22 -41.40 12.27
N VAL A 1037 -17.10 -41.22 11.56
CA VAL A 1037 -17.07 -40.84 10.15
C VAL A 1037 -17.72 -41.92 9.28
N ASN A 1038 -17.39 -43.20 9.49
CA ASN A 1038 -17.94 -44.30 8.71
C ASN A 1038 -19.45 -44.52 8.92
N THR A 1039 -19.95 -44.24 10.12
CA THR A 1039 -21.36 -44.50 10.51
C THR A 1039 -22.28 -43.30 10.24
N LYS A 1040 -21.78 -42.06 10.27
CA LYS A 1040 -22.57 -40.83 10.07
C LYS A 1040 -22.21 -40.12 8.77
N LYS A 1041 -22.45 -40.78 7.63
CA LYS A 1041 -22.10 -40.30 6.27
C LYS A 1041 -22.70 -38.93 5.89
N ASP A 1042 -23.83 -38.52 6.48
CA ASP A 1042 -24.47 -37.21 6.22
C ASP A 1042 -23.61 -36.02 6.67
N ILE A 1043 -22.72 -36.22 7.65
CA ILE A 1043 -21.77 -35.20 8.10
C ILE A 1043 -20.73 -34.94 6.98
N ILE A 1044 -20.33 -35.98 6.23
CA ILE A 1044 -19.33 -35.93 5.14
C ILE A 1044 -19.85 -35.17 3.91
N VAL A 1045 -21.12 -35.33 3.54
CA VAL A 1045 -21.71 -34.68 2.35
C VAL A 1045 -21.72 -33.14 2.49
N LYS A 1046 -21.84 -32.62 3.72
CA LYS A 1046 -21.71 -31.18 4.01
C LYS A 1046 -20.25 -30.71 4.19
N ILE A 1047 -19.31 -31.62 4.43
CA ILE A 1047 -17.87 -31.30 4.63
C ILE A 1047 -17.20 -30.86 3.31
N ASN A 1048 -17.51 -31.51 2.18
CA ASN A 1048 -16.83 -31.31 0.89
C ASN A 1048 -17.16 -29.99 0.14
N GLN A 1049 -17.97 -29.08 0.70
CA GLN A 1049 -18.40 -27.85 0.01
C GLN A 1049 -17.66 -26.57 0.44
N SER A 1050 -16.78 -26.58 1.46
CA SER A 1050 -16.03 -25.36 1.83
C SER A 1050 -14.72 -25.62 2.62
N VAL A 1051 -13.60 -25.19 2.06
CA VAL A 1051 -12.22 -25.41 2.58
C VAL A 1051 -11.87 -24.58 3.85
N PHE A 1052 -12.71 -23.61 4.26
CA PHE A 1052 -12.35 -22.65 5.33
C PHE A 1052 -13.29 -22.63 6.56
N GLN A 1053 -14.06 -23.71 6.77
CA GLN A 1053 -14.81 -23.96 8.02
C GLN A 1053 -14.31 -25.24 8.71
N SER A 1054 -13.02 -25.58 8.60
CA SER A 1054 -12.50 -26.85 9.09
C SER A 1054 -12.64 -26.98 10.62
N TYR A 1055 -12.32 -25.93 11.39
CA TYR A 1055 -12.37 -25.98 12.86
C TYR A 1055 -13.76 -26.27 13.44
N ASP A 1056 -14.81 -25.57 13.02
CA ASP A 1056 -16.17 -25.81 13.56
C ASP A 1056 -16.67 -27.22 13.23
N LYS A 1057 -16.28 -27.74 12.05
CA LYS A 1057 -16.57 -29.10 11.62
C LYS A 1057 -15.80 -30.14 12.43
N TRP A 1058 -14.53 -29.87 12.78
CA TRP A 1058 -13.74 -30.69 13.70
C TRP A 1058 -14.42 -30.82 15.05
N GLN A 1059 -14.90 -29.70 15.59
CA GLN A 1059 -15.56 -29.70 16.88
C GLN A 1059 -16.87 -30.48 16.88
N GLN A 1060 -17.57 -30.55 15.75
CA GLN A 1060 -18.76 -31.40 15.64
C GLN A 1060 -18.41 -32.89 15.67
N LEU A 1061 -17.38 -33.33 14.96
CA LEU A 1061 -16.96 -34.74 14.99
C LEU A 1061 -16.46 -35.15 16.39
N TYR A 1062 -15.66 -34.31 17.03
CA TYR A 1062 -15.21 -34.56 18.40
C TYR A 1062 -16.37 -34.56 19.40
N LYS A 1063 -17.39 -33.73 19.21
CA LYS A 1063 -18.59 -33.74 20.06
C LYS A 1063 -19.29 -35.09 20.03
N GLU A 1064 -19.44 -35.68 18.84
CA GLU A 1064 -20.06 -37.00 18.66
C GLU A 1064 -19.19 -38.13 19.21
N ALA A 1065 -17.86 -38.00 19.15
CA ALA A 1065 -16.91 -38.97 19.67
C ALA A 1065 -16.63 -38.84 21.18
N ALA A 1066 -16.92 -37.69 21.78
CA ALA A 1066 -16.44 -37.31 23.11
C ALA A 1066 -16.82 -38.31 24.22
N LEU A 1067 -18.06 -38.80 24.20
CA LEU A 1067 -18.53 -39.73 25.24
C LEU A 1067 -17.82 -41.08 25.16
N ASP A 1068 -17.66 -41.62 23.96
CA ASP A 1068 -16.97 -42.90 23.76
C ASP A 1068 -15.47 -42.78 24.10
N ILE A 1069 -14.85 -41.65 23.76
CA ILE A 1069 -13.47 -41.34 24.17
C ILE A 1069 -13.35 -41.34 25.69
N GLY A 1070 -14.26 -40.66 26.41
CA GLY A 1070 -14.22 -40.59 27.86
C GLY A 1070 -14.42 -41.95 28.55
N ARG A 1071 -15.33 -42.79 28.03
CA ARG A 1071 -15.54 -44.15 28.57
C ARG A 1071 -14.32 -45.05 28.40
N ASP A 1072 -13.67 -45.01 27.25
CA ASP A 1072 -12.43 -45.78 27.03
C ASP A 1072 -11.27 -45.23 27.87
N CYS A 1073 -11.18 -43.91 28.05
CA CYS A 1073 -10.21 -43.30 28.97
C CYS A 1073 -10.42 -43.78 30.41
N ALA A 1074 -11.67 -43.79 30.90
CA ALA A 1074 -12.00 -44.29 32.25
C ALA A 1074 -11.65 -45.77 32.42
N LYS A 1075 -11.92 -46.59 31.40
CA LYS A 1075 -11.54 -48.01 31.39
C LYS A 1075 -10.03 -48.20 31.45
N TYR A 1076 -9.26 -47.44 30.68
CA TYR A 1076 -7.81 -47.50 30.71
C TYR A 1076 -7.25 -47.05 32.05
N LEU A 1077 -7.73 -45.92 32.58
CA LEU A 1077 -7.29 -45.44 33.89
C LEU A 1077 -7.56 -46.48 34.98
N ARG A 1078 -8.73 -47.13 34.98
CA ARG A 1078 -9.05 -48.16 35.97
C ARG A 1078 -8.08 -49.34 35.92
N ASN A 1079 -7.72 -49.80 34.72
CA ASN A 1079 -6.72 -50.85 34.55
C ASN A 1079 -5.32 -50.40 35.00
N ASP A 1080 -4.95 -49.16 34.67
CA ASP A 1080 -3.63 -48.60 35.00
C ASP A 1080 -3.49 -48.36 36.52
N VAL A 1081 -4.56 -47.92 37.21
CA VAL A 1081 -4.61 -47.80 38.67
C VAL A 1081 -4.43 -49.16 39.35
N GLN A 1082 -5.07 -50.22 38.83
CA GLN A 1082 -4.96 -51.58 39.37
C GLN A 1082 -3.58 -52.20 39.13
N SER A 1083 -2.92 -51.87 38.02
CA SER A 1083 -1.68 -52.53 37.58
C SER A 1083 -0.41 -51.76 37.90
N ILE A 1084 -0.49 -50.46 38.23
CA ILE A 1084 0.68 -49.58 38.43
C ILE A 1084 0.66 -48.97 39.84
N TYR A 1085 -0.09 -47.88 40.07
CA TYR A 1085 -0.29 -47.25 41.39
C TYR A 1085 -1.48 -46.27 41.34
N PRO A 1086 -2.20 -46.02 42.45
CA PRO A 1086 -3.36 -45.12 42.46
C PRO A 1086 -3.08 -43.70 41.95
N THR A 1087 -1.91 -43.12 42.26
CA THR A 1087 -1.54 -41.75 41.85
C THR A 1087 -1.23 -41.58 40.35
N VAL A 1088 -1.33 -42.65 39.54
CA VAL A 1088 -1.07 -42.63 38.09
C VAL A 1088 -2.04 -41.71 37.35
N TYR A 1089 -3.20 -41.41 37.94
CA TYR A 1089 -4.18 -40.46 37.41
C TYR A 1089 -3.58 -39.09 37.11
N ASN A 1090 -2.57 -38.63 37.89
CA ASN A 1090 -1.92 -37.34 37.67
C ASN A 1090 -1.17 -37.28 36.33
N VAL A 1091 -0.42 -38.36 36.04
CA VAL A 1091 0.32 -38.49 34.78
C VAL A 1091 -0.67 -38.72 33.64
N PHE A 1092 -1.71 -39.54 33.86
CA PHE A 1092 -2.76 -39.79 32.88
C PHE A 1092 -3.48 -38.50 32.48
N ALA A 1093 -3.89 -37.68 33.45
CA ALA A 1093 -4.56 -36.40 33.23
C ALA A 1093 -3.76 -35.49 32.29
N LYS A 1094 -2.46 -35.34 32.57
CA LYS A 1094 -1.55 -34.54 31.74
C LYS A 1094 -1.45 -35.08 30.31
N VAL A 1095 -1.27 -36.39 30.16
CA VAL A 1095 -1.15 -37.03 28.83
C VAL A 1095 -2.45 -36.91 28.05
N LEU A 1096 -3.60 -37.14 28.67
CA LEU A 1096 -4.90 -37.00 28.04
C LEU A 1096 -5.14 -35.56 27.56
N TYR A 1097 -4.83 -34.57 28.40
CA TYR A 1097 -4.93 -33.16 28.05
C TYR A 1097 -4.01 -32.78 26.89
N ASP A 1098 -2.74 -33.20 26.94
CA ASP A 1098 -1.78 -32.94 25.87
C ASP A 1098 -2.22 -33.58 24.55
N VAL A 1099 -2.71 -34.83 24.57
CA VAL A 1099 -3.22 -35.52 23.36
C VAL A 1099 -4.44 -34.80 22.79
N CYS A 1100 -5.39 -34.39 23.62
CA CYS A 1100 -6.56 -33.63 23.17
C CYS A 1100 -6.16 -32.30 22.54
N THR A 1101 -5.18 -31.61 23.15
CA THR A 1101 -4.66 -30.34 22.65
C THR A 1101 -3.92 -30.52 21.32
N ASP A 1102 -3.05 -31.52 21.21
CA ASP A 1102 -2.32 -31.84 19.99
C ASP A 1102 -3.27 -32.26 18.85
N LEU A 1103 -4.41 -32.89 19.17
CA LEU A 1103 -5.49 -33.22 18.23
C LEU A 1103 -6.47 -32.05 17.97
N LEU A 1104 -6.23 -30.88 18.54
CA LEU A 1104 -7.09 -29.68 18.42
C LEU A 1104 -8.54 -29.94 18.85
N VAL A 1105 -8.75 -30.80 19.84
CA VAL A 1105 -10.05 -31.00 20.48
C VAL A 1105 -10.43 -29.72 21.22
N GLY A 1106 -11.57 -29.14 20.85
CA GLY A 1106 -12.07 -27.91 21.42
C GLY A 1106 -12.51 -28.11 22.86
N VAL A 1107 -12.45 -27.02 23.63
CA VAL A 1107 -12.62 -27.02 25.08
C VAL A 1107 -13.94 -27.66 25.52
N ILE A 1108 -15.05 -27.37 24.82
CA ILE A 1108 -16.36 -27.98 25.11
C ILE A 1108 -16.30 -29.50 24.99
N ASN A 1109 -15.59 -30.02 23.99
CA ASN A 1109 -15.49 -31.47 23.76
C ASN A 1109 -14.58 -32.14 24.79
N ILE A 1110 -13.55 -31.45 25.29
CA ILE A 1110 -12.74 -31.92 26.42
C ILE A 1110 -13.61 -32.04 27.67
N LEU A 1111 -14.48 -31.07 27.95
CA LEU A 1111 -15.42 -31.14 29.08
C LEU A 1111 -16.44 -32.28 28.91
N LEU A 1112 -16.89 -32.57 27.69
CA LEU A 1112 -17.74 -33.73 27.40
C LEU A 1112 -17.02 -35.07 27.63
N ILE A 1113 -15.74 -35.16 27.27
CA ILE A 1113 -14.89 -36.32 27.60
C ILE A 1113 -14.80 -36.49 29.12
N GLN A 1114 -14.55 -35.39 29.86
CA GLN A 1114 -14.50 -35.41 31.33
C GLN A 1114 -15.85 -35.87 31.93
N LYS A 1115 -16.97 -35.38 31.41
CA LYS A 1115 -18.32 -35.79 31.82
C LYS A 1115 -18.52 -37.31 31.70
N ALA A 1116 -18.08 -37.91 30.61
CA ALA A 1116 -18.17 -39.36 30.41
C ALA A 1116 -17.27 -40.14 31.38
N ILE A 1117 -16.12 -39.60 31.79
CA ILE A 1117 -15.26 -40.23 32.81
C ILE A 1117 -15.97 -40.28 34.18
N LEU A 1118 -16.78 -39.27 34.50
CA LEU A 1118 -17.54 -39.20 35.76
C LEU A 1118 -18.78 -40.12 35.81
N GLU A 1119 -19.19 -40.78 34.70
CA GLU A 1119 -20.32 -41.72 34.71
C GLU A 1119 -20.15 -42.85 35.75
N SER A 1120 -18.91 -43.22 36.07
CA SER A 1120 -18.58 -44.19 37.14
C SER A 1120 -18.49 -43.51 38.51
N LYS A 1121 -19.63 -43.34 39.17
CA LYS A 1121 -19.74 -42.63 40.46
C LYS A 1121 -18.85 -43.17 41.58
N ASP A 1122 -18.48 -44.45 41.56
CA ASP A 1122 -17.66 -45.06 42.62
C ASP A 1122 -16.14 -44.99 42.33
N PHE A 1123 -15.73 -44.37 41.21
CA PHE A 1123 -14.33 -44.34 40.77
C PHE A 1123 -13.62 -43.06 41.21
N VAL A 1124 -12.97 -43.12 42.37
CA VAL A 1124 -12.28 -41.98 43.02
C VAL A 1124 -11.23 -41.36 42.10
N GLU A 1125 -10.34 -42.15 41.51
CA GLU A 1125 -9.25 -41.66 40.67
C GLU A 1125 -9.75 -40.99 39.38
N GLY A 1126 -10.95 -41.37 38.89
CA GLY A 1126 -11.62 -40.70 37.78
C GLY A 1126 -12.01 -39.26 38.12
N HIS A 1127 -12.53 -39.03 39.33
CA HIS A 1127 -12.89 -37.68 39.81
C HIS A 1127 -11.64 -36.82 40.04
N LEU A 1128 -10.57 -37.42 40.60
CA LEU A 1128 -9.28 -36.73 40.79
C LEU A 1128 -8.61 -36.38 39.45
N LEU A 1129 -8.72 -37.26 38.44
CA LEU A 1129 -8.26 -36.98 37.07
C LEU A 1129 -8.99 -35.77 36.47
N VAL A 1130 -10.32 -35.71 36.59
CA VAL A 1130 -11.09 -34.59 36.03
C VAL A 1130 -10.72 -33.26 36.70
N LEU A 1131 -10.59 -33.23 38.04
CA LEU A 1131 -10.10 -32.05 38.76
C LEU A 1131 -8.72 -31.60 38.27
N GLN A 1132 -7.82 -32.55 38.00
CA GLN A 1132 -6.48 -32.24 37.52
C GLN A 1132 -6.48 -31.67 36.09
N ILE A 1133 -7.39 -32.08 35.21
CA ILE A 1133 -7.53 -31.51 33.87
C ILE A 1133 -8.16 -30.11 33.94
N LEU A 1134 -9.17 -29.90 34.79
CA LEU A 1134 -9.79 -28.59 34.99
C LEU A 1134 -8.78 -27.51 35.44
N ARG A 1135 -7.75 -27.90 36.21
CA ARG A 1135 -6.61 -27.03 36.59
C ARG A 1135 -5.77 -26.53 35.40
N MET A 1136 -5.79 -27.24 34.28
CA MET A 1136 -4.96 -26.94 33.10
C MET A 1136 -5.69 -26.04 32.07
N GLN A 1137 -6.95 -25.67 32.30
CA GLN A 1137 -7.81 -24.97 31.34
C GLN A 1137 -8.05 -23.49 31.75
N VAL A 1138 -8.16 -22.58 30.77
CA VAL A 1138 -8.45 -21.14 30.96
C VAL A 1138 -9.61 -20.71 30.05
N TYR A 1139 -10.62 -20.00 30.56
CA TYR A 1139 -11.92 -19.83 29.87
C TYR A 1139 -12.40 -18.39 29.70
N TYR A 1140 -13.02 -18.09 28.55
CA TYR A 1140 -13.59 -16.76 28.22
C TYR A 1140 -15.05 -16.81 27.67
N GLN A 1141 -15.73 -17.97 27.68
CA GLN A 1141 -17.07 -18.14 27.06
C GLN A 1141 -18.12 -18.71 28.04
N ASP A 1142 -19.36 -18.21 27.96
CA ASP A 1142 -20.44 -18.51 28.91
C ASP A 1142 -20.94 -19.97 28.85
N GLU A 1143 -21.03 -20.58 27.66
CA GLU A 1143 -21.46 -21.98 27.52
C GLU A 1143 -20.46 -22.97 28.15
N VAL A 1144 -19.17 -22.64 28.10
CA VAL A 1144 -18.09 -23.43 28.70
C VAL A 1144 -18.17 -23.40 30.22
N LYS A 1145 -18.40 -22.20 30.79
CA LYS A 1145 -18.57 -22.01 32.24
C LYS A 1145 -19.73 -22.83 32.80
N LYS A 1146 -20.84 -22.96 32.04
CA LYS A 1146 -21.99 -23.75 32.48
C LYS A 1146 -21.63 -25.23 32.66
N LEU A 1147 -21.00 -25.85 31.66
CA LEU A 1147 -20.64 -27.27 31.71
C LEU A 1147 -19.52 -27.55 32.73
N GLU A 1148 -18.58 -26.63 32.88
CA GLU A 1148 -17.57 -26.65 33.95
C GLU A 1148 -18.23 -26.64 35.34
N THR A 1149 -19.21 -25.76 35.56
CA THR A 1149 -19.96 -25.69 36.83
C THR A 1149 -20.72 -26.99 37.09
N GLU A 1150 -21.35 -27.59 36.06
CA GLU A 1150 -22.02 -28.89 36.19
C GLU A 1150 -21.06 -30.00 36.67
N LEU A 1151 -19.83 -30.05 36.13
CA LEU A 1151 -18.82 -31.03 36.54
C LEU A 1151 -18.32 -30.78 37.97
N LEU A 1152 -18.09 -29.51 38.33
CA LEU A 1152 -17.67 -29.13 39.68
C LEU A 1152 -18.74 -29.46 40.73
N ASP A 1153 -20.02 -29.22 40.42
CA ASP A 1153 -21.15 -29.58 41.29
C ASP A 1153 -21.26 -31.10 41.49
N GLU A 1154 -20.97 -31.90 40.45
CA GLU A 1154 -20.95 -33.36 40.53
C GLU A 1154 -19.81 -33.86 41.41
N ILE A 1155 -18.60 -33.29 41.25
CA ILE A 1155 -17.42 -33.63 42.04
C ILE A 1155 -17.58 -33.21 43.51
N GLN A 1156 -18.17 -32.03 43.77
CA GLN A 1156 -18.41 -31.53 45.13
C GLN A 1156 -19.29 -32.47 45.96
N LYS A 1157 -20.27 -33.12 45.32
CA LYS A 1157 -21.25 -34.02 45.97
C LYS A 1157 -20.72 -35.44 46.19
N HIS A 1158 -19.50 -35.75 45.74
CA HIS A 1158 -18.93 -37.07 45.83
C HIS A 1158 -18.67 -37.49 47.31
N PRO A 1159 -18.98 -38.73 47.72
CA PRO A 1159 -18.89 -39.15 49.13
C PRO A 1159 -17.47 -39.30 49.68
N SER A 1160 -16.45 -39.49 48.81
CA SER A 1160 -15.05 -39.62 49.23
C SER A 1160 -14.46 -38.31 49.80
N GLU A 1161 -13.89 -38.40 51.00
CA GLU A 1161 -13.18 -37.28 51.64
C GLU A 1161 -11.96 -36.80 50.84
N GLU A 1162 -11.25 -37.72 50.15
CA GLU A 1162 -10.11 -37.37 49.30
C GLU A 1162 -10.53 -36.45 48.14
N VAL A 1163 -11.61 -36.78 47.45
CA VAL A 1163 -12.15 -35.96 46.35
C VAL A 1163 -12.56 -34.58 46.84
N LYS A 1164 -13.20 -34.49 48.02
CA LYS A 1164 -13.60 -33.21 48.63
C LYS A 1164 -12.39 -32.33 48.95
N ILE A 1165 -11.32 -32.90 49.52
CA ILE A 1165 -10.09 -32.16 49.83
C ILE A 1165 -9.48 -31.55 48.56
N HIS A 1166 -9.34 -32.35 47.50
CA HIS A 1166 -8.78 -31.89 46.23
C HIS A 1166 -9.68 -30.86 45.51
N TYR A 1167 -11.01 -31.01 45.63
CA TYR A 1167 -11.98 -30.02 45.17
C TYR A 1167 -11.81 -28.68 45.87
N TRP A 1168 -11.74 -28.66 47.20
CA TRP A 1168 -11.58 -27.41 47.96
C TRP A 1168 -10.24 -26.73 47.69
N HIS A 1169 -9.16 -27.50 47.51
CA HIS A 1169 -7.87 -26.96 47.08
C HIS A 1169 -7.96 -26.28 45.72
N TYR A 1170 -8.62 -26.93 44.75
CA TYR A 1170 -8.87 -26.33 43.43
C TYR A 1170 -9.70 -25.04 43.53
N TRP A 1171 -10.76 -25.05 44.33
CA TRP A 1171 -11.64 -23.90 44.53
C TRP A 1171 -10.91 -22.70 45.15
N GLN A 1172 -9.98 -22.94 46.08
CA GLN A 1172 -9.15 -21.87 46.66
C GLN A 1172 -8.19 -21.26 45.61
N GLU A 1173 -7.53 -22.09 44.81
CA GLU A 1173 -6.67 -21.61 43.71
C GLU A 1173 -7.48 -20.86 42.64
N TYR A 1174 -8.70 -21.33 42.34
CA TYR A 1174 -9.60 -20.69 41.37
C TYR A 1174 -10.07 -19.30 41.82
N LYS A 1175 -10.32 -19.11 43.13
CA LYS A 1175 -10.66 -17.79 43.70
C LYS A 1175 -9.49 -16.82 43.74
N ILE A 1176 -8.26 -17.30 43.92
CA ILE A 1176 -7.05 -16.45 43.96
C ILE A 1176 -6.68 -15.92 42.57
N ASN A 1177 -7.00 -16.66 41.50
CA ASN A 1177 -6.69 -16.26 40.13
C ASN A 1177 -7.81 -15.46 39.42
N ASN A 1178 -9.01 -15.38 40.01
CA ASN A 1178 -10.18 -14.65 39.46
C ASN A 1178 -10.65 -13.49 40.35
N ASN A 1179 -9.97 -13.22 41.47
CA ASN A 1179 -9.96 -11.95 42.19
C ASN A 1179 -8.63 -11.25 41.91
#